data_AF-A0A8B8KQ37-F1
#
_entry.id   AF-A0A8B8KQ37-F1
#
_cell.length_a   1.000
_cell.length_b   1.000
_cell.length_c   1.000
_cell.angle_alpha   90.00
_cell.angle_beta   90.00
_cell.angle_gamma   90.00
#
_symmetry.space_group_name_H-M   'P 1'
#
loop_
_entity.id
_entity.type
_entity.pdbx_description
1 polymer ?
#
loop_
_entity_poly.entity_id
_entity_poly.type
_entity_poly.pdbx_seq_one_letter_code
_entity_poly.pdbx_strand_id
1 'polypeptide(L)'
;MAKGGQCFFEKLRRCVRTVFFVVALVASLAVTSLPVVVAVVDVLVPCVLISNFTCVKCYNIKEHFHRYAFKSSLMDIPLVSVIRSLIILCVYSICDGPALSHGPYLGTVTLCSFLSIALLSVKACVFTVNSQIEAEASASLRKQRLHLKKSWGMPVLFLSSVVFALGHTVVAYRTSCRARRKLLFHRADPEAVISCKNVFSGYPKVPRSPTPSGGRTPKSDSEMKRRPFGTTRDEELLVRLLANSDSKFITCQGLTLHYKLSLSGSPPHTLSLTSCIELNSGRSALLMAAGLAKSSRHLLNTSPNIQPQLYRSYSSRVHGSSLHVPLLDGPITSNISEDIPVFRLDGICEEDETSKLDFQSLEQNVDNIDQLGIVLIHGFGGGVFSWRHVMPSLARESNCTVAAFDRPGWGLSSRPRREEWEEKELPNPYKLESQVDLLLSFCSEIGFSSVVLIGHDDGGLLALMAAQRVQTSMNYFNVTVKGVVLLNVSLSRELVPSFARILLHTSLGKKHLVRSLLRTEITQVVNRRAWYDSTKLTPEVLTLYKAPLSVEGWDEALHEIGKLSSETILSDKNAESLLQAVEDIPVLVIAGAEDSLVSLKSCQAMASKLVNSRLVAISGCGHLPHEECPKALLAAMLPFINRLLSASESQSQ
;
A
#
# COMPACT_ATOMS: atom_id res chain seq x y z
N MET A 1 -21.37 45.44 -54.66
CA MET A 1 -22.22 44.43 -53.99
C MET A 1 -21.42 43.38 -53.18
N ALA A 2 -20.28 43.70 -52.56
CA ALA A 2 -19.42 42.68 -51.92
C ALA A 2 -19.12 42.89 -50.41
N LYS A 3 -19.88 43.74 -49.70
CA LYS A 3 -19.73 43.93 -48.23
C LYS A 3 -20.86 43.34 -47.38
N GLY A 4 -21.96 42.86 -48.00
CA GLY A 4 -23.12 42.33 -47.27
C GLY A 4 -23.01 40.87 -46.81
N GLY A 5 -22.33 40.02 -47.59
CA GLY A 5 -22.27 38.56 -47.34
C GLY A 5 -21.42 38.17 -46.13
N GLN A 6 -20.33 38.89 -45.87
CA GLN A 6 -19.41 38.59 -44.76
C GLN A 6 -20.06 38.83 -43.39
N CYS A 7 -20.91 39.86 -43.27
CA CYS A 7 -21.66 40.17 -42.05
C CYS A 7 -22.75 39.11 -41.74
N PHE A 8 -23.39 38.55 -42.77
CA PHE A 8 -24.40 37.50 -42.59
C PHE A 8 -23.77 36.19 -42.11
N PHE A 9 -22.66 35.76 -42.71
CA PHE A 9 -21.94 34.55 -42.28
C PHE A 9 -21.38 34.67 -40.86
N GLU A 10 -20.89 35.84 -40.45
CA GLU A 10 -20.45 36.06 -39.07
C GLU A 10 -21.61 36.04 -38.06
N LYS A 11 -22.77 36.64 -38.41
CA LYS A 11 -23.98 36.57 -37.58
C LYS A 11 -24.49 35.12 -37.43
N LEU A 12 -24.50 34.36 -38.53
CA LEU A 12 -24.90 32.96 -38.51
C LEU A 12 -23.94 32.12 -37.67
N ARG A 13 -22.62 32.32 -37.82
CA ARG A 13 -21.59 31.65 -37.00
C ARG A 13 -21.70 31.97 -35.52
N ARG A 14 -22.01 33.22 -35.16
CA ARG A 14 -22.29 33.62 -33.76
C ARG A 14 -23.54 32.94 -33.23
N CYS A 15 -24.62 32.90 -34.01
CA CYS A 15 -25.86 32.22 -33.64
C CYS A 15 -25.65 30.73 -33.40
N VAL A 16 -24.94 30.03 -34.30
CA VAL A 16 -24.60 28.61 -34.15
C VAL A 16 -23.74 28.36 -32.90
N ARG A 17 -22.75 29.21 -32.61
CA ARG A 17 -21.95 29.11 -31.39
C ARG A 17 -22.78 29.33 -30.12
N THR A 18 -23.68 30.29 -30.13
CA THR A 18 -24.58 30.54 -28.99
C THR A 18 -25.52 29.37 -28.77
N VAL A 19 -26.12 28.82 -29.82
CA VAL A 19 -26.97 27.62 -29.73
C VAL A 19 -26.17 26.43 -29.20
N PHE A 20 -24.96 26.19 -29.72
CA PHE A 20 -24.09 25.14 -29.21
C PHE A 20 -23.74 25.32 -27.73
N PHE A 21 -23.42 26.55 -27.31
CA PHE A 21 -23.10 26.85 -25.92
C PHE A 21 -24.32 26.67 -25.00
N VAL A 22 -25.51 27.11 -25.42
CA VAL A 22 -26.77 26.90 -24.69
C VAL A 22 -27.08 25.41 -24.58
N VAL A 23 -26.92 24.64 -25.65
CA VAL A 23 -27.12 23.18 -25.63
C VAL A 23 -26.10 22.51 -24.71
N ALA A 24 -24.83 22.91 -24.75
CA ALA A 24 -23.79 22.37 -23.89
C ALA A 24 -24.02 22.72 -22.41
N LEU A 25 -24.50 23.94 -22.12
CA LEU A 25 -24.87 24.39 -20.78
C LEU A 25 -26.07 23.61 -20.24
N VAL A 26 -27.13 23.45 -21.04
CA VAL A 26 -28.32 22.66 -20.68
C VAL A 26 -27.96 21.19 -20.51
N ALA A 27 -27.13 20.61 -21.39
CA ALA A 27 -26.61 19.26 -21.24
C ALA A 27 -25.77 19.12 -19.95
N SER A 28 -24.95 20.12 -19.61
CA SER A 28 -24.18 20.13 -18.36
C SER A 28 -25.08 20.26 -17.13
N LEU A 29 -26.16 21.04 -17.22
CA LEU A 29 -27.16 21.19 -16.17
C LEU A 29 -27.98 19.89 -15.97
N ALA A 30 -28.31 19.20 -17.06
CA ALA A 30 -28.97 17.89 -17.03
C ALA A 30 -28.05 16.80 -16.45
N VAL A 31 -26.76 16.81 -16.81
CA VAL A 31 -25.74 15.89 -16.26
C VAL A 31 -25.47 16.16 -14.77
N THR A 32 -25.65 17.39 -14.30
CA THR A 32 -25.51 17.74 -12.88
C THR A 32 -26.76 17.41 -12.06
N SER A 33 -27.94 17.28 -12.67
CA SER A 33 -29.21 16.99 -12.02
C SER A 33 -29.85 15.66 -12.48
N LEU A 34 -29.03 14.62 -12.63
CA LEU A 34 -29.48 13.27 -13.03
C LEU A 34 -30.73 12.75 -12.27
N PRO A 35 -30.93 13.02 -10.96
CA PRO A 35 -32.17 12.67 -10.26
C PRO A 35 -33.44 13.35 -10.82
N VAL A 36 -33.32 14.61 -11.24
CA VAL A 36 -34.43 15.40 -11.80
C VAL A 36 -34.81 14.87 -13.19
N VAL A 37 -33.81 14.56 -14.02
CA VAL A 37 -34.05 14.01 -15.36
C VAL A 37 -34.79 12.68 -15.28
N VAL A 38 -34.36 11.76 -14.42
CA VAL A 38 -35.03 10.47 -14.27
C VAL A 38 -36.46 10.63 -13.72
N ALA A 39 -36.69 11.55 -12.77
CA ALA A 39 -38.02 11.84 -12.26
C ALA A 39 -38.98 12.37 -13.34
N VAL A 40 -38.50 13.29 -14.20
CA VAL A 40 -39.30 13.83 -15.29
C VAL A 40 -39.65 12.75 -16.31
N VAL A 41 -38.69 11.91 -16.68
CA VAL A 41 -38.92 10.83 -17.66
C VAL A 41 -39.85 9.75 -17.07
N ASP A 42 -39.69 9.41 -15.79
CA ASP A 42 -40.56 8.46 -15.07
C ASP A 42 -42.03 8.92 -14.99
N VAL A 43 -42.30 10.22 -14.97
CA VAL A 43 -43.66 10.75 -15.05
C VAL A 43 -44.17 10.79 -16.49
N LEU A 44 -43.36 11.29 -17.43
CA LEU A 44 -43.78 11.50 -18.81
C LEU A 44 -44.05 10.19 -19.54
N VAL A 45 -43.20 9.17 -19.39
CA VAL A 45 -43.30 7.93 -20.18
C VAL A 45 -44.59 7.16 -19.88
N PRO A 46 -44.97 6.88 -18.62
CA PRO A 46 -46.26 6.26 -18.31
C PRO A 46 -47.46 7.11 -18.73
N CYS A 47 -47.38 8.45 -18.63
CA CYS A 47 -48.44 9.35 -19.08
C CYS A 47 -48.64 9.35 -20.61
N VAL A 48 -47.56 9.18 -21.38
CA VAL A 48 -47.65 9.02 -22.84
C VAL A 48 -48.15 7.62 -23.19
N LEU A 49 -47.61 6.58 -22.56
CA LEU A 49 -48.00 5.20 -22.83
C LEU A 49 -49.47 4.95 -22.53
N ILE A 50 -50.02 5.49 -21.44
CA ILE A 50 -51.42 5.28 -21.06
C ILE A 50 -52.41 5.90 -22.07
N SER A 51 -51.99 6.94 -22.80
CA SER A 51 -52.81 7.57 -23.86
C SER A 51 -53.04 6.66 -25.07
N ASN A 52 -52.17 5.66 -25.28
CA ASN A 52 -52.33 4.66 -26.34
C ASN A 52 -53.30 3.53 -25.96
N PHE A 53 -53.56 3.34 -24.65
CA PHE A 53 -54.38 2.26 -24.13
C PHE A 53 -55.74 2.73 -23.59
N THR A 54 -55.85 4.00 -23.19
CA THR A 54 -57.08 4.59 -22.64
C THR A 54 -57.29 6.01 -23.18
N CYS A 55 -58.55 6.38 -23.41
CA CYS A 55 -58.89 7.73 -23.82
C CYS A 55 -58.86 8.69 -22.62
N VAL A 56 -57.71 9.34 -22.43
CA VAL A 56 -57.49 10.32 -21.34
C VAL A 56 -58.27 11.62 -21.54
N LYS A 57 -58.71 11.92 -22.79
CA LYS A 57 -59.50 13.11 -23.13
C LYS A 57 -61.02 12.90 -23.04
N CYS A 58 -61.46 11.66 -22.83
CA CYS A 58 -62.89 11.32 -22.85
C CYS A 58 -63.63 11.72 -21.58
N TYR A 59 -62.92 11.96 -20.48
CA TYR A 59 -63.50 12.35 -19.19
C TYR A 59 -62.65 13.41 -18.52
N ASN A 60 -63.28 14.24 -17.69
CA ASN A 60 -62.53 15.20 -16.88
C ASN A 60 -61.78 14.47 -15.74
N ILE A 61 -60.73 15.07 -15.17
CA ILE A 61 -59.89 14.43 -14.12
C ILE A 61 -60.76 13.90 -12.96
N LYS A 62 -61.76 14.69 -12.54
CA LYS A 62 -62.70 14.33 -11.47
C LYS A 62 -63.56 13.10 -11.82
N GLU A 63 -63.95 12.95 -13.08
CA GLU A 63 -64.72 11.78 -13.54
C GLU A 63 -63.86 10.52 -13.66
N HIS A 64 -62.59 10.67 -14.04
CA HIS A 64 -61.63 9.57 -14.01
C HIS A 64 -61.42 9.03 -12.58
N PHE A 65 -61.41 9.91 -11.57
CA PHE A 65 -61.38 9.50 -10.17
C PHE A 65 -62.69 8.87 -9.69
N HIS A 66 -63.85 9.35 -10.11
CA HIS A 66 -65.13 8.75 -9.72
C HIS A 66 -65.36 7.35 -10.33
N ARG A 67 -64.82 7.10 -11.53
CA ARG A 67 -64.90 5.80 -12.22
C ARG A 67 -63.72 4.89 -11.94
N TYR A 68 -62.86 5.29 -11.01
CA TYR A 68 -61.67 4.56 -10.66
C TYR A 68 -62.02 3.22 -9.99
N ALA A 69 -61.42 2.14 -10.48
CA ALA A 69 -61.44 0.84 -9.83
C ALA A 69 -60.05 0.20 -9.90
N PHE A 70 -59.50 -0.16 -8.73
CA PHE A 70 -58.19 -0.80 -8.61
C PHE A 70 -58.09 -2.12 -9.38
N LYS A 71 -59.21 -2.79 -9.72
CA LYS A 71 -59.16 -4.05 -10.49
C LYS A 71 -59.05 -3.85 -12.00
N SER A 72 -59.49 -2.72 -12.54
CA SER A 72 -59.73 -2.57 -13.99
C SER A 72 -59.20 -1.27 -14.63
N SER A 73 -58.79 -0.28 -13.82
CA SER A 73 -58.20 0.97 -14.30
C SER A 73 -56.69 0.85 -14.54
N LEU A 74 -56.15 1.59 -15.50
CA LEU A 74 -54.69 1.71 -15.72
C LEU A 74 -54.08 2.96 -15.07
N MET A 75 -54.91 3.87 -14.53
CA MET A 75 -54.49 5.18 -14.02
C MET A 75 -53.59 5.12 -12.78
N ASP A 76 -53.57 3.99 -12.09
CA ASP A 76 -52.71 3.74 -10.93
C ASP A 76 -51.22 3.84 -11.25
N ILE A 77 -50.83 3.37 -12.43
CA ILE A 77 -49.42 3.22 -12.79
C ILE A 77 -48.73 4.59 -12.96
N PRO A 78 -49.26 5.52 -13.77
CA PRO A 78 -48.70 6.87 -13.83
C PRO A 78 -48.83 7.61 -12.49
N LEU A 79 -49.88 7.37 -11.70
CA LEU A 79 -50.03 7.99 -10.38
C LEU A 79 -48.93 7.52 -9.41
N VAL A 80 -48.61 6.23 -9.38
CA VAL A 80 -47.52 5.67 -8.57
C VAL A 80 -46.16 6.22 -9.01
N SER A 81 -45.90 6.35 -10.31
CA SER A 81 -44.69 6.99 -10.82
C SER A 81 -44.60 8.48 -10.43
N VAL A 82 -45.72 9.23 -10.48
CA VAL A 82 -45.78 10.63 -10.00
C VAL A 82 -45.46 10.73 -8.52
N ILE A 83 -46.11 9.92 -7.68
CA ILE A 83 -45.89 9.93 -6.22
C ILE A 83 -44.44 9.57 -5.89
N ARG A 84 -43.90 8.50 -6.50
CA ARG A 84 -42.50 8.09 -6.29
C ARG A 84 -41.53 9.19 -6.71
N SER A 85 -41.71 9.75 -7.91
CA SER A 85 -40.85 10.82 -8.42
C SER A 85 -40.92 12.10 -7.57
N LEU A 86 -42.09 12.46 -7.06
CA LEU A 86 -42.27 13.61 -6.18
C LEU A 86 -41.58 13.39 -4.82
N ILE A 87 -41.76 12.23 -4.19
CA ILE A 87 -41.08 11.89 -2.93
C ILE A 87 -39.57 11.95 -3.11
N ILE A 88 -39.04 11.33 -4.18
CA ILE A 88 -37.60 11.31 -4.46
C ILE A 88 -37.05 12.73 -4.67
N LEU A 89 -37.78 13.58 -5.41
CA LEU A 89 -37.36 14.95 -5.67
C LEU A 89 -37.42 15.83 -4.40
N CYS A 90 -38.46 15.67 -3.58
CA CYS A 90 -38.56 16.35 -2.28
C CYS A 90 -37.39 15.98 -1.37
N VAL A 91 -37.11 14.69 -1.21
CA VAL A 91 -35.99 14.23 -0.37
C VAL A 91 -34.65 14.70 -0.95
N TYR A 92 -34.48 14.67 -2.27
CA TYR A 92 -33.29 15.20 -2.93
C TYR A 92 -33.10 16.71 -2.68
N SER A 93 -34.17 17.49 -2.66
CA SER A 93 -34.13 18.94 -2.41
C SER A 93 -33.84 19.31 -0.95
N ILE A 94 -34.20 18.43 0.00
CA ILE A 94 -34.00 18.63 1.44
C ILE A 94 -32.62 18.13 1.88
N CYS A 95 -32.01 17.19 1.14
CA CYS A 95 -30.72 16.60 1.51
C CYS A 95 -29.53 17.48 1.09
N ASP A 96 -28.78 17.97 2.08
CA ASP A 96 -27.46 18.57 1.88
C ASP A 96 -26.35 17.54 1.60
N GLY A 97 -25.14 17.99 1.27
CA GLY A 97 -23.97 17.15 0.97
C GLY A 97 -23.75 15.97 1.94
N PRO A 98 -23.76 16.18 3.28
CA PRO A 98 -23.67 15.12 4.28
C PRO A 98 -24.89 14.18 4.34
N ALA A 99 -26.09 14.69 4.11
CA ALA A 99 -27.31 13.87 4.07
C ALA A 99 -27.36 12.98 2.82
N LEU A 100 -26.81 13.45 1.69
CA LEU A 100 -26.65 12.65 0.47
C LEU A 100 -25.65 11.48 0.65
N SER A 101 -24.67 11.59 1.55
CA SER A 101 -23.65 10.56 1.75
C SER A 101 -24.02 9.48 2.77
N HIS A 102 -24.71 9.85 3.86
CA HIS A 102 -24.91 8.97 5.02
C HIS A 102 -26.13 8.04 4.93
N GLY A 103 -26.68 7.86 3.72
CA GLY A 103 -27.70 6.85 3.47
C GLY A 103 -29.18 7.25 3.54
N PRO A 104 -29.65 8.39 4.11
CA PRO A 104 -31.09 8.66 4.16
C PRO A 104 -31.69 8.84 2.77
N TYR A 105 -31.04 9.58 1.86
CA TYR A 105 -31.49 9.72 0.47
C TYR A 105 -31.52 8.36 -0.28
N LEU A 106 -30.45 7.59 -0.21
CA LEU A 106 -30.38 6.26 -0.86
C LEU A 106 -31.44 5.31 -0.29
N GLY A 107 -31.58 5.29 1.05
CA GLY A 107 -32.56 4.47 1.76
C GLY A 107 -33.99 4.81 1.37
N THR A 108 -34.36 6.09 1.38
CA THR A 108 -35.71 6.53 0.99
C THR A 108 -36.01 6.23 -0.47
N VAL A 109 -35.04 6.43 -1.38
CA VAL A 109 -35.22 6.07 -2.80
C VAL A 109 -35.42 4.56 -2.95
N THR A 110 -34.59 3.73 -2.30
CA THR A 110 -34.73 2.27 -2.37
C THR A 110 -36.05 1.78 -1.81
N LEU A 111 -36.50 2.34 -0.69
CA LEU A 111 -37.77 1.99 -0.05
C LEU A 111 -38.96 2.39 -0.94
N CYS A 112 -38.93 3.62 -1.48
CA CYS A 112 -39.98 4.12 -2.37
C CYS A 112 -40.06 3.31 -3.67
N SER A 113 -38.91 3.00 -4.28
CA SER A 113 -38.83 2.12 -5.45
C SER A 113 -39.37 0.72 -5.16
N PHE A 114 -38.97 0.11 -4.03
CA PHE A 114 -39.45 -1.22 -3.64
C PHE A 114 -40.97 -1.25 -3.39
N LEU A 115 -41.48 -0.29 -2.62
CA LEU A 115 -42.93 -0.19 -2.34
C LEU A 115 -43.73 0.04 -3.63
N SER A 116 -43.23 0.86 -4.55
CA SER A 116 -43.89 1.09 -5.84
C SER A 116 -43.96 -0.20 -6.68
N ILE A 117 -42.87 -0.97 -6.74
CA ILE A 117 -42.84 -2.25 -7.48
C ILE A 117 -43.77 -3.27 -6.82
N ALA A 118 -43.76 -3.37 -5.49
CA ALA A 118 -44.61 -4.28 -4.75
C ALA A 118 -46.11 -3.99 -5.00
N LEU A 119 -46.51 -2.72 -4.87
CA LEU A 119 -47.89 -2.28 -5.12
C LEU A 119 -48.32 -2.57 -6.57
N LEU A 120 -47.46 -2.26 -7.54
CA LEU A 120 -47.77 -2.50 -8.95
C LEU A 120 -47.74 -3.99 -9.32
N SER A 121 -46.98 -4.82 -8.60
CA SER A 121 -46.98 -6.28 -8.78
C SER A 121 -48.32 -6.88 -8.33
N VAL A 122 -48.82 -6.47 -7.16
CA VAL A 122 -50.16 -6.86 -6.68
C VAL A 122 -51.23 -6.41 -7.68
N LYS A 123 -51.13 -5.18 -8.18
CA LYS A 123 -52.03 -4.64 -9.21
C LYS A 123 -51.98 -5.47 -10.50
N ALA A 124 -50.79 -5.85 -10.98
CA ALA A 124 -50.63 -6.66 -12.17
C ALA A 124 -51.29 -8.04 -12.02
N CYS A 125 -51.14 -8.70 -10.87
CA CYS A 125 -51.81 -9.96 -10.57
C CYS A 125 -53.35 -9.80 -10.59
N VAL A 126 -53.88 -8.82 -9.86
CA VAL A 126 -55.33 -8.57 -9.76
C VAL A 126 -55.93 -8.22 -11.12
N PHE A 127 -55.27 -7.36 -11.89
CA PHE A 127 -55.74 -6.96 -13.21
C PHE A 127 -55.71 -8.13 -14.20
N THR A 128 -54.65 -8.95 -14.18
CA THR A 128 -54.51 -10.08 -15.11
C THR A 128 -55.64 -11.08 -14.88
N VAL A 129 -55.90 -11.46 -13.63
CA VAL A 129 -57.00 -12.36 -13.26
C VAL A 129 -58.35 -11.77 -13.68
N ASN A 130 -58.59 -10.50 -13.38
CA ASN A 130 -59.86 -9.86 -13.76
C ASN A 130 -60.05 -9.76 -15.28
N SER A 131 -58.97 -9.52 -16.02
CA SER A 131 -59.01 -9.46 -17.49
C SER A 131 -59.26 -10.83 -18.13
N GLN A 132 -58.78 -11.92 -17.54
CA GLN A 132 -59.06 -13.28 -18.03
C GLN A 132 -60.55 -13.61 -17.88
N ILE A 133 -61.13 -13.31 -16.71
CA ILE A 133 -62.56 -13.50 -16.43
C ILE A 133 -63.43 -12.66 -17.39
N GLU A 134 -63.05 -11.40 -17.64
CA GLU A 134 -63.80 -10.51 -18.53
C GLU A 134 -63.66 -10.91 -20.02
N ALA A 135 -62.54 -11.53 -20.41
CA ALA A 135 -62.34 -12.08 -21.75
C ALA A 135 -63.25 -13.28 -22.02
N GLU A 136 -63.36 -14.22 -21.08
CA GLU A 136 -64.20 -15.42 -21.17
C GLU A 136 -65.70 -15.10 -21.28
N ALA A 137 -66.13 -13.97 -20.70
CA ALA A 137 -67.51 -13.51 -20.75
C ALA A 137 -67.90 -12.74 -22.03
N SER A 138 -66.96 -12.43 -22.93
CA SER A 138 -67.17 -11.51 -24.05
C SER A 138 -67.37 -12.20 -25.41
N ALA A 139 -68.58 -12.12 -25.98
CA ALA A 139 -68.95 -12.84 -27.22
C ALA A 139 -68.70 -12.09 -28.55
N SER A 140 -68.15 -10.85 -28.56
CA SER A 140 -68.03 -10.04 -29.79
C SER A 140 -66.59 -9.68 -30.19
N LEU A 141 -66.29 -9.84 -31.49
CA LEU A 141 -64.95 -9.72 -32.08
C LEU A 141 -64.33 -8.30 -31.95
N ARG A 142 -65.18 -7.26 -31.93
CA ARG A 142 -64.76 -5.85 -31.71
C ARG A 142 -64.40 -5.58 -30.25
N LYS A 143 -65.13 -6.18 -29.29
CA LYS A 143 -64.81 -6.12 -27.85
C LYS A 143 -63.52 -6.90 -27.57
N GLN A 144 -63.30 -8.03 -28.23
CA GLN A 144 -62.07 -8.84 -28.11
C GLN A 144 -60.81 -8.07 -28.54
N ARG A 145 -60.84 -7.33 -29.67
CA ARG A 145 -59.71 -6.47 -30.09
C ARG A 145 -59.42 -5.32 -29.13
N LEU A 146 -60.45 -4.71 -28.55
CA LEU A 146 -60.29 -3.66 -27.53
C LEU A 146 -59.70 -4.24 -26.23
N HIS A 147 -60.15 -5.44 -25.85
CA HIS A 147 -59.65 -6.17 -24.69
C HIS A 147 -58.18 -6.57 -24.85
N LEU A 148 -57.75 -7.00 -26.04
CA LEU A 148 -56.35 -7.25 -26.38
C LEU A 148 -55.47 -5.98 -26.25
N LYS A 149 -55.92 -4.83 -26.76
CA LYS A 149 -55.15 -3.57 -26.54
C LYS A 149 -55.05 -3.21 -25.06
N LYS A 150 -56.11 -3.43 -24.28
CA LYS A 150 -56.15 -3.17 -22.84
C LYS A 150 -55.29 -4.16 -22.04
N SER A 151 -55.22 -5.43 -22.46
CA SER A 151 -54.44 -6.47 -21.79
C SER A 151 -52.93 -6.29 -21.95
N TRP A 152 -52.47 -5.78 -23.10
CA TRP A 152 -51.05 -5.42 -23.32
C TRP A 152 -50.64 -4.13 -22.59
N GLY A 153 -51.61 -3.27 -22.24
CA GLY A 153 -51.33 -2.02 -21.53
C GLY A 153 -50.74 -2.23 -20.13
N MET A 154 -51.20 -3.23 -19.39
CA MET A 154 -50.71 -3.52 -18.03
C MET A 154 -49.24 -3.95 -18.01
N PRO A 155 -48.79 -4.99 -18.76
CA PRO A 155 -47.39 -5.40 -18.75
C PRO A 155 -46.44 -4.29 -19.22
N VAL A 156 -46.82 -3.52 -20.25
CA VAL A 156 -45.99 -2.43 -20.79
C VAL A 156 -45.83 -1.28 -19.79
N LEU A 157 -46.92 -0.87 -19.14
CA LEU A 157 -46.89 0.17 -18.11
C LEU A 157 -46.18 -0.32 -16.85
N PHE A 158 -46.38 -1.57 -16.44
CA PHE A 158 -45.68 -2.19 -15.31
C PHE A 158 -44.17 -2.23 -15.54
N LEU A 159 -43.73 -2.76 -16.69
CA LEU A 159 -42.32 -2.87 -17.03
C LEU A 159 -41.64 -1.51 -17.10
N SER A 160 -42.31 -0.49 -17.67
CA SER A 160 -41.76 0.86 -17.69
C SER A 160 -41.57 1.43 -16.28
N SER A 161 -42.53 1.24 -15.38
CA SER A 161 -42.40 1.69 -13.98
C SER A 161 -41.30 0.94 -13.21
N VAL A 162 -41.11 -0.37 -13.45
CA VAL A 162 -40.00 -1.15 -12.87
C VAL A 162 -38.64 -0.61 -13.36
N VAL A 163 -38.51 -0.35 -14.66
CA VAL A 163 -37.27 0.21 -15.23
C VAL A 163 -36.93 1.56 -14.60
N PHE A 164 -37.90 2.44 -14.43
CA PHE A 164 -37.66 3.74 -13.79
C PHE A 164 -37.39 3.62 -12.30
N ALA A 165 -38.10 2.75 -11.56
CA ALA A 165 -37.83 2.50 -10.15
C ALA A 165 -36.38 2.01 -9.92
N LEU A 166 -35.89 1.12 -10.78
CA LEU A 166 -34.48 0.70 -10.79
C LEU A 166 -33.53 1.83 -11.20
N GLY A 167 -33.91 2.62 -12.21
CA GLY A 167 -33.17 3.80 -12.66
C GLY A 167 -32.96 4.81 -11.53
N HIS A 168 -34.00 5.11 -10.75
CA HIS A 168 -33.91 5.97 -9.57
C HIS A 168 -32.95 5.41 -8.52
N THR A 169 -32.99 4.10 -8.24
CA THR A 169 -32.08 3.44 -7.30
C THR A 169 -30.62 3.54 -7.75
N VAL A 170 -30.34 3.31 -9.03
CA VAL A 170 -28.99 3.43 -9.61
C VAL A 170 -28.48 4.87 -9.54
N VAL A 171 -29.34 5.85 -9.87
CA VAL A 171 -28.99 7.27 -9.77
C VAL A 171 -28.76 7.70 -8.32
N ALA A 172 -29.57 7.23 -7.39
CA ALA A 172 -29.40 7.49 -5.95
C ALA A 172 -28.09 6.91 -5.41
N TYR A 173 -27.74 5.69 -5.84
CA TYR A 173 -26.45 5.09 -5.50
C TYR A 173 -25.27 5.89 -6.05
N ARG A 174 -25.33 6.28 -7.34
CA ARG A 174 -24.27 7.08 -7.98
C ARG A 174 -24.09 8.45 -7.32
N THR A 175 -25.18 9.12 -6.96
CA THR A 175 -25.15 10.43 -6.30
C THR A 175 -24.65 10.32 -4.87
N SER A 176 -25.04 9.29 -4.11
CA SER A 176 -24.50 9.03 -2.77
C SER A 176 -22.99 8.74 -2.79
N CYS A 177 -22.52 7.91 -3.73
CA CYS A 177 -21.09 7.65 -3.94
C CYS A 177 -20.31 8.91 -4.36
N ARG A 178 -20.93 9.82 -5.12
CA ARG A 178 -20.34 11.12 -5.48
C ARG A 178 -20.25 12.05 -4.27
N ALA A 179 -21.29 12.09 -3.42
CA ALA A 179 -21.30 12.88 -2.20
C ALA A 179 -20.27 12.37 -1.17
N ARG A 180 -20.17 11.05 -0.97
CA ARG A 180 -19.13 10.42 -0.13
C ARG A 180 -17.72 10.81 -0.58
N ARG A 181 -17.45 10.77 -1.89
CA ARG A 181 -16.16 11.25 -2.44
C ARG A 181 -15.93 12.73 -2.14
N LYS A 182 -16.94 13.60 -2.31
CA LYS A 182 -16.82 15.04 -2.00
C LYS A 182 -16.56 15.31 -0.51
N LEU A 183 -17.14 14.55 0.41
CA LEU A 183 -16.89 14.71 1.85
C LEU A 183 -15.52 14.17 2.26
N LEU A 184 -15.04 13.10 1.61
CA LEU A 184 -13.65 12.65 1.75
C LEU A 184 -12.68 13.77 1.31
N PHE A 185 -13.01 14.52 0.25
CA PHE A 185 -12.25 15.70 -0.18
C PHE A 185 -12.33 16.91 0.77
N HIS A 186 -13.32 17.00 1.66
CA HIS A 186 -13.39 18.07 2.68
C HIS A 186 -12.74 17.68 4.02
N ARG A 187 -12.53 16.37 4.27
CA ARG A 187 -11.69 15.87 5.38
C ARG A 187 -10.21 15.78 5.02
N ALA A 188 -9.90 15.69 3.74
CA ALA A 188 -8.55 15.87 3.25
C ALA A 188 -8.37 17.37 2.99
N ASP A 189 -7.53 18.02 3.78
CA ASP A 189 -7.16 19.41 3.59
C ASP A 189 -6.78 19.63 2.10
N PRO A 190 -7.54 20.43 1.33
CA PRO A 190 -7.26 20.63 -0.08
C PRO A 190 -5.91 21.31 -0.29
N GLU A 191 -5.38 22.06 0.69
CA GLU A 191 -4.00 22.53 0.66
C GLU A 191 -3.03 21.39 0.90
N ALA A 192 -3.30 20.42 1.78
CA ALA A 192 -2.49 19.21 1.91
C ALA A 192 -2.57 18.30 0.67
N VAL A 193 -3.71 18.22 -0.03
CA VAL A 193 -3.89 17.41 -1.25
C VAL A 193 -3.32 18.13 -2.48
N ILE A 194 -3.43 19.45 -2.59
CA ILE A 194 -2.82 20.24 -3.68
C ILE A 194 -1.34 20.43 -3.42
N SER A 195 -0.92 20.61 -2.17
CA SER A 195 0.49 20.49 -1.75
C SER A 195 0.98 19.09 -2.07
N CYS A 196 0.32 18.01 -1.67
CA CYS A 196 0.67 16.66 -2.12
C CYS A 196 0.66 16.54 -3.66
N LYS A 197 -0.32 17.06 -4.38
CA LYS A 197 -0.38 16.87 -5.84
C LYS A 197 0.69 17.68 -6.57
N ASN A 198 1.06 18.85 -6.06
CA ASN A 198 2.11 19.71 -6.62
C ASN A 198 3.52 19.34 -6.12
N VAL A 199 3.63 18.82 -4.89
CA VAL A 199 4.83 18.23 -4.28
C VAL A 199 5.11 16.86 -4.93
N PHE A 200 4.08 16.05 -5.22
CA PHE A 200 4.20 14.71 -5.81
C PHE A 200 4.15 14.65 -7.35
N SER A 201 3.72 15.70 -8.07
CA SER A 201 3.89 15.76 -9.54
C SER A 201 5.33 16.08 -9.96
N GLY A 202 6.19 16.43 -9.00
CA GLY A 202 7.56 16.88 -9.21
C GLY A 202 8.66 15.94 -8.72
N TYR A 203 8.37 14.88 -7.93
CA TYR A 203 9.45 14.03 -7.42
C TYR A 203 10.18 13.32 -8.55
N PRO A 204 11.47 13.58 -8.71
CA PRO A 204 12.27 12.87 -9.68
C PRO A 204 12.62 11.48 -9.10
N LYS A 205 12.75 10.48 -9.98
CA LYS A 205 12.72 9.06 -9.62
C LYS A 205 14.14 8.61 -9.30
N VAL A 206 14.35 8.05 -8.12
CA VAL A 206 15.61 7.36 -7.79
C VAL A 206 15.81 6.20 -8.77
N PRO A 207 16.99 6.04 -9.40
CA PRO A 207 17.24 4.98 -10.38
C PRO A 207 16.96 3.59 -9.81
N ARG A 208 16.59 2.63 -10.68
CA ARG A 208 16.24 1.23 -10.35
C ARG A 208 17.32 0.47 -9.57
N SER A 209 18.53 1.00 -9.52
CA SER A 209 19.67 0.55 -8.72
C SER A 209 20.51 1.78 -8.29
N PRO A 210 20.91 1.91 -7.02
CA PRO A 210 21.73 3.04 -6.57
C PRO A 210 23.23 2.92 -6.91
N THR A 211 23.66 1.89 -7.66
CA THR A 211 25.05 1.76 -8.08
C THR A 211 25.42 2.86 -9.08
N PRO A 212 26.45 3.71 -8.80
CA PRO A 212 26.99 4.59 -9.80
C PRO A 212 27.72 3.73 -10.83
N SER A 213 27.08 3.43 -11.95
CA SER A 213 27.73 2.73 -13.06
C SER A 213 28.79 3.65 -13.65
N GLY A 214 30.05 3.41 -13.30
CA GLY A 214 31.20 3.96 -14.02
C GLY A 214 31.16 3.50 -15.47
N GLY A 215 30.93 4.45 -16.39
CA GLY A 215 31.29 4.34 -17.79
C GLY A 215 30.51 3.37 -18.67
N ARG A 216 29.48 3.89 -19.36
CA ARG A 216 29.37 3.95 -20.84
C ARG A 216 27.94 4.34 -21.22
N THR A 217 27.79 5.54 -21.77
CA THR A 217 26.56 6.02 -22.38
C THR A 217 26.25 5.24 -23.67
N PRO A 218 25.04 4.70 -23.88
CA PRO A 218 24.53 4.48 -25.21
C PRO A 218 23.99 5.81 -25.75
N LYS A 219 24.53 6.25 -26.89
CA LYS A 219 23.98 7.35 -27.68
C LYS A 219 22.57 6.99 -28.14
N SER A 220 21.61 7.88 -27.91
CA SER A 220 20.42 8.05 -28.74
C SER A 220 19.77 9.40 -28.46
N ASP A 221 19.46 10.11 -29.53
CA ASP A 221 19.21 11.54 -29.63
C ASP A 221 17.84 12.03 -29.15
N SER A 222 17.83 13.31 -28.79
CA SER A 222 16.73 14.30 -28.90
C SER A 222 15.53 14.23 -27.94
N GLU A 223 15.61 15.02 -26.85
CA GLU A 223 14.76 16.22 -26.62
C GLU A 223 15.13 16.86 -25.27
N MET A 224 16.06 17.80 -25.30
CA MET A 224 16.46 18.58 -24.12
C MET A 224 15.47 19.73 -23.89
N LYS A 225 14.41 19.49 -23.12
CA LYS A 225 13.65 20.57 -22.47
C LYS A 225 14.28 20.83 -21.10
N ARG A 226 15.15 21.85 -21.02
CA ARG A 226 15.74 22.36 -19.77
C ARG A 226 14.65 22.51 -18.69
N ARG A 227 14.75 21.75 -17.60
CA ARG A 227 14.00 21.99 -16.36
C ARG A 227 14.82 22.90 -15.41
N PRO A 228 14.18 23.76 -14.60
CA PRO A 228 14.88 24.78 -13.82
C PRO A 228 15.65 24.17 -12.64
N PHE A 229 16.77 24.83 -12.30
CA PHE A 229 17.62 24.56 -11.14
C PHE A 229 16.78 24.56 -9.85
N GLY A 230 16.62 23.39 -9.23
CA GLY A 230 15.91 23.20 -7.95
C GLY A 230 15.61 21.73 -7.60
N THR A 231 15.57 20.84 -8.60
CA THR A 231 15.10 19.44 -8.45
C THR A 231 16.11 18.42 -7.90
N THR A 232 17.40 18.72 -7.85
CA THR A 232 18.42 17.77 -7.36
C THR A 232 18.39 17.54 -5.85
N ARG A 233 17.82 18.48 -5.07
CA ARG A 233 17.90 18.47 -3.61
C ARG A 233 16.89 17.52 -2.94
N ASP A 234 15.72 17.32 -3.55
CA ASP A 234 14.64 16.47 -3.01
C ASP A 234 14.83 14.98 -3.33
N GLU A 235 15.44 14.68 -4.48
CA GLU A 235 15.85 13.32 -4.88
C GLU A 235 16.88 12.75 -3.90
N GLU A 236 17.86 13.57 -3.54
CA GLU A 236 18.90 13.24 -2.57
C GLU A 236 18.34 13.01 -1.16
N LEU A 237 17.26 13.70 -0.79
CA LEU A 237 16.63 13.64 0.53
C LEU A 237 15.86 12.32 0.76
N LEU A 238 15.19 11.80 -0.28
CA LEU A 238 14.48 10.51 -0.24
C LEU A 238 15.45 9.31 -0.30
N VAL A 239 16.53 9.41 -1.07
CA VAL A 239 17.60 8.39 -1.04
C VAL A 239 18.26 8.37 0.32
N ARG A 240 18.55 9.53 0.93
CA ARG A 240 19.09 9.62 2.29
C ARG A 240 18.18 9.05 3.39
N LEU A 241 16.87 8.93 3.15
CA LEU A 241 15.96 8.26 4.11
C LEU A 241 16.07 6.73 4.06
N LEU A 242 16.47 6.17 2.93
CA LEU A 242 16.61 4.72 2.72
C LEU A 242 18.07 4.24 2.80
N ALA A 243 19.01 5.07 2.39
CA ALA A 243 20.45 4.85 2.41
C ALA A 243 21.10 5.78 3.44
N ASN A 244 21.67 5.18 4.49
CA ASN A 244 22.46 5.87 5.50
C ASN A 244 23.93 5.46 5.36
N SER A 245 24.82 6.01 6.19
CA SER A 245 26.26 5.68 6.16
C SER A 245 26.59 4.20 6.42
N ASP A 246 25.66 3.46 7.02
CA ASP A 246 25.75 2.02 7.33
C ASP A 246 25.13 1.13 6.23
N SER A 247 24.55 1.71 5.18
CA SER A 247 23.99 0.98 4.05
C SER A 247 25.10 0.34 3.21
N LYS A 248 25.01 -0.97 3.00
CA LYS A 248 25.92 -1.77 2.20
C LYS A 248 25.19 -2.40 1.03
N PHE A 249 25.94 -2.74 -0.01
CA PHE A 249 25.43 -3.39 -1.21
C PHE A 249 26.30 -4.60 -1.54
N ILE A 250 25.65 -5.70 -1.93
CA ILE A 250 26.31 -6.93 -2.35
C ILE A 250 25.61 -7.48 -3.58
N THR A 251 26.35 -8.13 -4.46
CA THR A 251 25.77 -8.76 -5.65
C THR A 251 25.59 -10.25 -5.38
N CYS A 252 24.36 -10.73 -5.39
CA CYS A 252 24.03 -12.14 -5.23
C CYS A 252 23.18 -12.58 -6.43
N GLN A 253 23.59 -13.65 -7.12
CA GLN A 253 22.88 -14.20 -8.28
C GLN A 253 22.56 -13.16 -9.38
N GLY A 254 23.47 -12.20 -9.59
CA GLY A 254 23.30 -11.13 -10.58
C GLY A 254 22.36 -10.00 -10.15
N LEU A 255 21.87 -10.00 -8.92
CA LEU A 255 21.06 -8.94 -8.31
C LEU A 255 21.88 -8.17 -7.28
N THR A 256 21.74 -6.85 -7.24
CA THR A 256 22.32 -6.03 -6.18
C THR A 256 21.34 -5.96 -5.01
N LEU A 257 21.76 -6.48 -3.86
CA LEU A 257 21.02 -6.44 -2.61
C LEU A 257 21.52 -5.31 -1.72
N HIS A 258 20.60 -4.51 -1.20
CA HIS A 258 20.87 -3.58 -0.12
C HIS A 258 20.74 -4.30 1.21
N TYR A 259 21.72 -4.11 2.09
CA TYR A 259 21.72 -4.69 3.42
C TYR A 259 22.41 -3.80 4.44
N LYS A 260 22.19 -4.09 5.71
CA LYS A 260 22.90 -3.50 6.84
C LYS A 260 23.48 -4.59 7.72
N LEU A 261 24.54 -4.25 8.43
CA LEU A 261 25.19 -5.09 9.42
C LEU A 261 25.30 -4.34 10.75
N SER A 262 24.99 -5.04 11.84
CA SER A 262 25.25 -4.58 13.19
C SER A 262 26.20 -5.55 13.86
N LEU A 263 27.36 -5.05 14.28
CA LEU A 263 28.39 -5.82 14.96
C LEU A 263 28.18 -5.73 16.47
N SER A 264 28.57 -6.76 17.21
CA SER A 264 28.43 -6.84 18.67
C SER A 264 29.04 -5.63 19.42
N GLY A 265 30.18 -5.12 18.95
CA GLY A 265 30.90 -4.00 19.58
C GLY A 265 30.47 -2.58 19.13
N SER A 266 29.34 -2.43 18.42
CA SER A 266 28.92 -1.12 17.91
C SER A 266 28.37 -0.25 19.05
N PRO A 267 28.83 1.00 19.26
CA PRO A 267 28.26 1.88 20.28
C PRO A 267 26.78 2.19 19.98
N PRO A 268 25.95 2.44 21.00
CA PRO A 268 24.54 2.79 20.79
C PRO A 268 24.45 4.10 20.01
N HIS A 269 24.10 4.03 18.73
CA HIS A 269 23.68 5.21 18.00
C HIS A 269 22.31 5.63 18.53
N THR A 270 22.29 6.60 19.43
CA THR A 270 21.11 7.44 19.67
C THR A 270 20.77 8.08 18.33
N LEU A 271 19.72 7.59 17.66
CA LEU A 271 19.14 8.24 16.49
C LEU A 271 18.54 9.58 16.92
N SER A 272 19.38 10.59 17.12
CA SER A 272 18.96 11.98 17.10
C SER A 272 18.73 12.33 15.63
N LEU A 273 17.47 12.25 15.20
CA LEU A 273 17.02 12.85 13.94
C LEU A 273 17.15 14.38 13.97
N THR A 274 17.63 14.96 15.07
CA THR A 274 17.64 16.39 15.35
C THR A 274 18.90 17.11 14.83
N SER A 275 19.95 16.42 14.38
CA SER A 275 21.18 17.10 13.93
C SER A 275 21.21 17.51 12.45
N CYS A 276 20.15 17.22 11.67
CA CYS A 276 20.12 17.56 10.23
C CYS A 276 19.24 18.77 9.89
N ILE A 277 18.65 19.47 10.87
CA ILE A 277 17.82 20.66 10.63
C ILE A 277 18.17 21.77 11.63
N GLU A 278 19.44 22.14 11.70
CA GLU A 278 19.82 23.48 12.15
C GLU A 278 20.85 24.03 11.16
N LEU A 279 20.39 24.76 10.14
CA LEU A 279 21.11 25.95 9.65
C LEU A 279 20.22 26.81 8.74
N ASN A 280 20.21 28.11 9.07
CA ASN A 280 19.73 29.27 8.31
C ASN A 280 18.25 29.68 8.43
N SER A 281 17.79 29.95 9.66
CA SER A 281 16.99 31.15 9.90
C SER A 281 17.91 32.30 10.33
N GLY A 282 18.16 33.25 9.42
CA GLY A 282 18.90 34.47 9.76
C GLY A 282 20.11 34.73 8.87
N ARG A 283 19.85 35.20 7.65
CA ARG A 283 20.66 36.19 6.89
C ARG A 283 20.04 36.37 5.50
N SER A 284 18.98 37.17 5.45
CA SER A 284 18.56 37.86 4.23
C SER A 284 18.38 39.33 4.58
N ALA A 285 19.49 40.05 4.61
CA ALA A 285 19.53 41.50 4.45
C ALA A 285 20.97 41.87 4.09
N LEU A 286 21.11 42.66 3.02
CA LEU A 286 22.35 43.24 2.48
C LEU A 286 23.29 42.28 1.74
N LEU A 287 23.16 42.26 0.41
CA LEU A 287 24.13 42.94 -0.47
C LEU A 287 23.70 42.73 -1.93
N MET A 288 23.01 43.74 -2.45
CA MET A 288 23.03 44.07 -3.87
C MET A 288 24.39 44.71 -4.20
N ALA A 289 24.84 44.48 -5.43
CA ALA A 289 25.87 45.19 -6.19
C ALA A 289 27.22 44.49 -6.38
N ALA A 290 27.72 44.66 -7.61
CA ALA A 290 28.95 44.15 -8.24
C ALA A 290 28.87 42.67 -8.68
N GLY A 291 28.87 42.29 -9.95
CA GLY A 291 29.25 43.00 -11.17
C GLY A 291 30.52 42.37 -11.77
N LEU A 292 30.32 41.67 -12.89
CA LEU A 292 31.25 41.50 -14.01
C LEU A 292 32.49 40.57 -13.87
N ALA A 293 32.46 39.57 -14.76
CA ALA A 293 33.42 39.34 -15.85
C ALA A 293 34.32 38.09 -15.78
N LYS A 294 34.09 37.20 -16.78
CA LYS A 294 35.03 36.66 -17.80
C LYS A 294 36.31 35.96 -17.29
N SER A 295 36.87 34.93 -17.93
CA SER A 295 36.58 34.10 -19.11
C SER A 295 37.76 33.12 -19.27
N SER A 296 37.56 32.02 -20.00
CA SER A 296 38.54 31.37 -20.92
C SER A 296 39.71 30.59 -20.28
N ARG A 297 39.69 29.25 -20.26
CA ARG A 297 40.00 28.25 -21.35
C ARG A 297 41.50 28.01 -21.61
N HIS A 298 41.89 26.72 -21.59
CA HIS A 298 42.75 25.93 -22.51
C HIS A 298 43.60 24.88 -21.71
N LEU A 299 43.40 23.55 -21.84
CA LEU A 299 43.92 22.59 -22.88
C LEU A 299 45.48 22.55 -22.87
N LEU A 300 46.26 21.45 -22.80
CA LEU A 300 46.18 20.07 -23.35
C LEU A 300 47.40 19.20 -22.86
N ASN A 301 47.39 17.89 -23.18
CA ASN A 301 48.50 16.90 -23.34
C ASN A 301 48.86 15.90 -22.20
N THR A 302 48.42 14.61 -22.24
CA THR A 302 48.98 13.33 -22.85
C THR A 302 50.06 12.62 -21.99
N SER A 303 49.76 11.51 -21.24
CA SER A 303 49.80 10.03 -21.55
C SER A 303 51.19 9.36 -21.31
N PRO A 304 51.40 8.02 -21.09
CA PRO A 304 50.61 6.89 -20.51
C PRO A 304 51.37 6.00 -19.44
N ASN A 305 50.69 5.14 -18.65
CA ASN A 305 51.02 3.70 -18.37
C ASN A 305 50.31 3.08 -17.13
N ILE A 306 49.43 2.10 -17.41
CA ILE A 306 49.19 0.74 -16.85
C ILE A 306 49.28 0.41 -15.33
N GLN A 307 48.10 0.02 -14.77
CA GLN A 307 47.75 -0.90 -13.64
C GLN A 307 48.01 -0.53 -12.15
N PRO A 308 47.29 -1.13 -11.18
CA PRO A 308 45.84 -1.09 -10.93
C PRO A 308 45.56 -0.63 -9.48
N GLN A 309 44.97 0.55 -9.27
CA GLN A 309 44.74 1.08 -7.92
C GLN A 309 43.29 0.94 -7.48
N LEU A 310 43.10 0.13 -6.44
CA LEU A 310 41.98 0.17 -5.50
C LEU A 310 41.87 1.60 -4.91
N TYR A 311 40.85 2.36 -5.31
CA TYR A 311 40.65 3.71 -4.77
C TYR A 311 39.70 3.70 -3.56
N ARG A 312 40.33 3.53 -2.40
CA ARG A 312 39.97 4.20 -1.14
C ARG A 312 40.29 5.70 -1.28
N SER A 313 39.42 6.61 -0.82
CA SER A 313 39.70 8.05 -0.51
C SER A 313 38.39 8.81 -0.28
N TYR A 314 38.20 9.80 0.60
CA TYR A 314 38.95 10.37 1.73
C TYR A 314 38.00 11.33 2.45
N SER A 315 38.02 11.36 3.78
CA SER A 315 37.52 12.45 4.61
C SER A 315 38.66 13.44 4.87
N SER A 316 38.43 14.74 4.68
CA SER A 316 39.36 15.78 5.13
C SER A 316 39.08 16.16 6.59
N ARG A 317 40.05 15.90 7.48
CA ARG A 317 40.13 16.53 8.81
C ARG A 317 40.89 17.85 8.70
N VAL A 318 40.47 18.83 9.49
CA VAL A 318 41.27 20.02 9.85
C VAL A 318 41.50 19.96 11.35
N HIS A 319 42.78 20.04 11.77
CA HIS A 319 43.22 20.12 13.16
C HIS A 319 43.19 21.57 13.67
N GLY A 320 42.90 21.74 14.96
CA GLY A 320 43.20 22.94 15.74
C GLY A 320 43.23 22.59 17.24
N SER A 321 44.41 22.65 17.84
CA SER A 321 44.71 22.30 19.25
C SER A 321 44.62 23.52 20.18
N SER A 322 44.33 23.29 21.48
CA SER A 322 44.81 24.06 22.66
C SER A 322 44.24 23.42 23.95
N LEU A 323 45.00 22.63 24.74
CA LEU A 323 45.79 23.02 25.94
C LEU A 323 44.99 23.67 27.10
N HIS A 324 44.66 22.89 28.16
CA HIS A 324 45.08 23.12 29.56
C HIS A 324 44.60 22.01 30.55
N VAL A 325 45.46 21.71 31.53
CA VAL A 325 45.40 20.83 32.73
C VAL A 325 45.60 21.80 33.92
N PRO A 326 45.13 21.64 35.19
CA PRO A 326 45.55 20.51 36.05
C PRO A 326 44.79 20.09 37.35
N LEU A 327 45.12 18.87 37.83
CA LEU A 327 45.45 18.42 39.22
C LEU A 327 44.36 18.35 40.34
N LEU A 328 44.13 17.14 40.92
CA LEU A 328 44.61 16.69 42.26
C LEU A 328 43.94 15.36 42.77
N ASP A 329 44.80 14.37 43.05
CA ASP A 329 44.90 13.38 44.17
C ASP A 329 43.68 12.65 44.82
N GLY A 330 43.86 11.33 45.02
CA GLY A 330 42.92 10.30 45.57
C GLY A 330 42.72 10.29 47.11
N PRO A 331 42.66 9.14 47.83
CA PRO A 331 42.58 7.72 47.41
C PRO A 331 41.66 6.78 48.29
N ILE A 332 41.44 5.52 47.83
CA ILE A 332 41.32 4.22 48.56
C ILE A 332 40.14 3.93 49.53
N THR A 333 39.29 2.91 49.22
CA THR A 333 39.17 1.59 49.93
C THR A 333 37.98 0.73 49.45
N SER A 334 38.17 -0.58 49.59
CA SER A 334 37.42 -1.77 49.13
C SER A 334 36.33 -2.28 50.09
N ASN A 335 35.37 -3.08 49.56
CA ASN A 335 34.94 -4.43 49.99
C ASN A 335 33.47 -4.71 49.56
N ILE A 336 33.23 -5.68 48.67
CA ILE A 336 32.74 -7.06 48.93
C ILE A 336 31.40 -7.12 49.69
N SER A 337 30.32 -7.50 49.01
CA SER A 337 29.52 -8.72 49.28
C SER A 337 28.21 -8.71 48.49
N GLU A 338 27.83 -9.91 48.04
CA GLU A 338 26.56 -10.31 47.44
C GLU A 338 25.36 -9.97 48.34
N ASP A 339 24.29 -9.43 47.75
CA ASP A 339 22.93 -9.98 47.86
C ASP A 339 21.93 -9.16 47.01
N ILE A 340 21.00 -9.91 46.41
CA ILE A 340 19.94 -9.55 45.44
C ILE A 340 19.21 -8.22 45.74
N PRO A 341 18.87 -7.41 44.71
CA PRO A 341 17.65 -6.62 44.80
C PRO A 341 16.76 -6.60 43.54
N VAL A 342 15.48 -6.76 43.82
CA VAL A 342 14.32 -6.25 43.06
C VAL A 342 14.28 -4.72 43.19
N PHE A 343 14.27 -3.91 42.11
CA PHE A 343 13.76 -2.52 42.09
C PHE A 343 13.52 -2.07 40.63
N ARG A 344 12.30 -1.68 40.21
CA ARG A 344 11.73 -0.31 40.15
C ARG A 344 12.73 0.80 39.79
N LEU A 345 12.42 1.50 38.69
CA LEU A 345 13.12 2.66 38.12
C LEU A 345 13.04 3.86 39.06
N ASP A 346 14.20 4.41 39.45
CA ASP A 346 14.44 5.84 39.60
C ASP A 346 15.96 6.13 39.51
N GLY A 347 16.34 7.15 38.73
CA GLY A 347 17.51 7.99 39.04
C GLY A 347 18.89 7.70 38.40
N ILE A 348 19.13 8.32 37.22
CA ILE A 348 20.29 9.15 36.81
C ILE A 348 21.71 8.52 36.63
N CYS A 349 22.28 8.92 35.48
CA CYS A 349 23.66 8.98 34.98
C CYS A 349 24.84 8.77 35.95
N GLU A 350 25.88 8.05 35.50
CA GLU A 350 27.23 8.59 35.20
C GLU A 350 28.01 7.61 34.31
N GLU A 351 28.85 8.16 33.43
CA GLU A 351 29.81 7.49 32.56
C GLU A 351 31.11 7.24 33.33
N ASP A 352 31.83 6.15 33.04
CA ASP A 352 33.29 6.18 33.15
C ASP A 352 33.98 5.29 32.11
N GLU A 353 35.17 5.75 31.75
CA GLU A 353 35.90 5.53 30.52
C GLU A 353 36.99 4.44 30.61
N THR A 354 37.35 3.91 29.44
CA THR A 354 38.70 3.47 29.02
C THR A 354 39.31 2.17 29.56
N SER A 355 39.19 1.10 28.74
CA SER A 355 40.31 0.18 28.50
C SER A 355 40.84 0.42 27.09
N LYS A 356 42.04 1.01 26.98
CA LYS A 356 42.87 0.98 25.78
C LYS A 356 43.16 -0.48 25.44
N LEU A 357 42.57 -0.98 24.36
CA LEU A 357 42.99 -2.23 23.74
C LEU A 357 43.65 -1.93 22.40
N ASP A 358 44.80 -2.57 22.26
CA ASP A 358 45.80 -2.49 21.23
C ASP A 358 45.21 -2.85 19.86
N PHE A 359 45.13 -1.87 18.95
CA PHE A 359 44.49 -2.03 17.63
C PHE A 359 45.38 -2.73 16.59
N GLN A 360 46.46 -3.40 17.02
CA GLN A 360 47.42 -4.07 16.13
C GLN A 360 47.48 -5.60 16.25
N SER A 361 46.65 -6.24 17.09
CA SER A 361 46.65 -7.70 17.25
C SER A 361 45.41 -8.42 16.69
N LEU A 362 44.47 -7.73 16.04
CA LEU A 362 43.25 -8.35 15.50
C LEU A 362 43.28 -8.68 13.99
N GLU A 363 44.42 -8.54 13.31
CA GLU A 363 44.58 -8.92 11.89
C GLU A 363 45.26 -10.28 11.69
N GLN A 364 45.47 -11.10 12.74
CA GLN A 364 46.16 -12.39 12.60
C GLN A 364 45.51 -13.60 13.30
N ASN A 365 44.23 -13.54 13.69
CA ASN A 365 43.49 -14.73 14.15
C ASN A 365 42.24 -14.99 13.29
N VAL A 366 42.41 -15.02 11.97
CA VAL A 366 41.39 -15.50 11.02
C VAL A 366 41.76 -16.94 10.62
N ASP A 367 41.87 -17.81 11.61
CA ASP A 367 41.86 -19.26 11.40
C ASP A 367 40.44 -19.75 11.76
N ASN A 368 39.66 -20.09 10.73
CA ASN A 368 38.45 -20.92 10.75
C ASN A 368 37.57 -20.88 12.03
N ILE A 369 37.05 -19.71 12.40
CA ILE A 369 35.89 -19.64 13.31
C ILE A 369 34.63 -19.69 12.44
N ASP A 370 33.81 -20.72 12.63
CA ASP A 370 32.45 -20.79 12.08
C ASP A 370 31.68 -19.51 12.45
N GLN A 371 31.51 -18.61 11.48
CA GLN A 371 30.91 -17.31 11.74
C GLN A 371 29.38 -17.45 11.81
N LEU A 372 28.88 -17.64 13.03
CA LEU A 372 27.45 -17.67 13.32
C LEU A 372 26.85 -16.26 13.24
N GLY A 373 25.89 -16.08 12.34
CA GLY A 373 25.18 -14.83 12.11
C GLY A 373 23.69 -14.91 12.43
N ILE A 374 23.07 -13.74 12.59
CA ILE A 374 21.62 -13.61 12.71
C ILE A 374 21.10 -12.83 11.50
N VAL A 375 20.12 -13.36 10.78
CA VAL A 375 19.58 -12.71 9.57
C VAL A 375 18.11 -12.33 9.76
N LEU A 376 17.81 -11.04 9.63
CA LEU A 376 16.47 -10.46 9.74
C LEU A 376 15.82 -10.33 8.36
N ILE A 377 14.64 -10.92 8.20
CA ILE A 377 13.91 -11.03 6.93
C ILE A 377 12.58 -10.31 7.07
N HIS A 378 12.44 -9.18 6.37
CA HIS A 378 11.24 -8.34 6.45
C HIS A 378 10.05 -8.92 5.67
N GLY A 379 8.84 -8.59 6.14
CA GLY A 379 7.59 -8.96 5.48
C GLY A 379 7.19 -8.08 4.29
N PHE A 380 5.99 -8.27 3.76
CA PHE A 380 5.42 -7.49 2.67
C PHE A 380 5.26 -6.01 3.08
N GLY A 381 5.72 -5.08 2.24
CA GLY A 381 5.67 -3.65 2.57
C GLY A 381 6.79 -3.16 3.49
N GLY A 382 7.60 -4.07 4.02
CA GLY A 382 8.75 -3.76 4.88
C GLY A 382 10.04 -3.47 4.11
N GLY A 383 11.13 -3.41 4.86
CA GLY A 383 12.49 -3.27 4.37
C GLY A 383 13.47 -3.30 5.54
N VAL A 384 14.76 -3.16 5.27
CA VAL A 384 15.81 -3.09 6.30
C VAL A 384 15.50 -2.05 7.38
N PHE A 385 14.89 -0.93 6.99
CA PHE A 385 14.55 0.17 7.89
C PHE A 385 13.61 -0.24 9.03
N SER A 386 12.78 -1.29 8.87
CA SER A 386 11.82 -1.68 9.92
C SER A 386 12.51 -2.27 11.14
N TRP A 387 13.70 -2.85 10.96
CA TRP A 387 14.47 -3.48 12.03
C TRP A 387 15.28 -2.51 12.90
N ARG A 388 15.22 -1.19 12.63
CA ARG A 388 16.06 -0.16 13.28
C ARG A 388 16.01 -0.14 14.81
N HIS A 389 14.89 -0.55 15.41
CA HIS A 389 14.70 -0.55 16.86
C HIS A 389 15.19 -1.83 17.55
N VAL A 390 15.42 -2.90 16.80
CA VAL A 390 15.74 -4.24 17.32
C VAL A 390 17.16 -4.63 16.98
N MET A 391 17.60 -4.36 15.75
CA MET A 391 18.86 -4.85 15.19
C MET A 391 20.12 -4.48 16.00
N PRO A 392 20.32 -3.22 16.45
CA PRO A 392 21.51 -2.87 17.24
C PRO A 392 21.54 -3.54 18.62
N SER A 393 20.40 -3.53 19.32
CA SER A 393 20.28 -4.17 20.65
C SER A 393 20.44 -5.68 20.55
N LEU A 394 19.86 -6.31 19.51
CA LEU A 394 20.00 -7.74 19.28
C LEU A 394 21.46 -8.14 19.08
N ALA A 395 22.21 -7.40 18.25
CA ALA A 395 23.62 -7.70 17.99
C ALA A 395 24.48 -7.59 19.25
N ARG A 396 24.25 -6.56 20.06
CA ARG A 396 24.97 -6.32 21.31
C ARG A 396 24.63 -7.38 22.37
N GLU A 397 23.35 -7.70 22.55
CA GLU A 397 22.89 -8.59 23.62
C GLU A 397 23.11 -10.07 23.29
N SER A 398 23.14 -10.45 22.01
CA SER A 398 23.46 -11.82 21.58
C SER A 398 24.94 -12.05 21.30
N ASN A 399 25.77 -10.99 21.30
CA ASN A 399 27.16 -11.02 20.87
C ASN A 399 27.37 -11.64 19.47
N CYS A 400 26.41 -11.45 18.55
CA CYS A 400 26.49 -11.97 17.18
C CYS A 400 26.40 -10.84 16.16
N THR A 401 26.96 -11.07 14.97
CA THR A 401 26.70 -10.18 13.83
C THR A 401 25.26 -10.35 13.37
N VAL A 402 24.50 -9.26 13.35
CA VAL A 402 23.13 -9.23 12.83
C VAL A 402 23.13 -8.57 11.46
N ALA A 403 22.54 -9.24 10.48
CA ALA A 403 22.33 -8.74 9.13
C ALA A 403 20.84 -8.55 8.85
N ALA A 404 20.49 -7.50 8.12
CA ALA A 404 19.16 -7.32 7.55
C ALA A 404 19.32 -6.90 6.09
N PHE A 405 18.53 -7.46 5.18
CA PHE A 405 18.60 -7.12 3.75
C PHE A 405 17.22 -6.80 3.17
N ASP A 406 17.20 -6.00 2.11
CA ASP A 406 16.00 -5.72 1.34
C ASP A 406 15.81 -6.84 0.29
N ARG A 407 14.64 -7.45 0.26
CA ARG A 407 14.28 -8.44 -0.77
C ARG A 407 14.11 -7.75 -2.14
N PRO A 408 14.30 -8.47 -3.28
CA PRO A 408 14.05 -7.91 -4.60
C PRO A 408 12.65 -7.27 -4.69
N GLY A 409 12.58 -6.05 -5.24
CA GLY A 409 11.34 -5.26 -5.27
C GLY A 409 11.16 -4.28 -4.11
N TRP A 410 11.90 -4.46 -3.01
CA TRP A 410 11.79 -3.66 -1.79
C TRP A 410 13.02 -2.80 -1.52
N GLY A 411 12.84 -1.77 -0.69
CA GLY A 411 13.88 -0.84 -0.24
C GLY A 411 14.84 -0.36 -1.34
N LEU A 412 16.13 -0.66 -1.24
CA LEU A 412 17.13 -0.25 -2.24
C LEU A 412 17.71 -1.40 -3.08
N SER A 413 17.20 -2.62 -2.89
CA SER A 413 17.59 -3.77 -3.70
C SER A 413 17.10 -3.65 -5.14
N SER A 414 17.77 -4.36 -6.03
CA SER A 414 17.47 -4.41 -7.46
C SER A 414 15.99 -4.71 -7.74
N ARG A 415 15.47 -4.01 -8.75
CA ARG A 415 14.11 -4.18 -9.27
C ARG A 415 14.16 -4.46 -10.77
N PRO A 416 14.70 -5.62 -11.17
CA PRO A 416 14.78 -5.94 -12.58
C PRO A 416 13.37 -5.96 -13.17
N ARG A 417 13.26 -5.64 -14.46
CA ARG A 417 12.04 -5.85 -15.23
C ARG A 417 11.99 -7.26 -15.77
N ARG A 418 10.79 -7.68 -16.17
CA ARG A 418 10.54 -9.02 -16.68
C ARG A 418 11.43 -9.39 -17.84
N GLU A 419 11.59 -8.46 -18.77
CA GLU A 419 12.42 -8.63 -19.95
C GLU A 419 13.90 -8.88 -19.56
N GLU A 420 14.40 -8.28 -18.47
CA GLU A 420 15.81 -8.37 -18.08
C GLU A 420 16.24 -9.74 -17.56
N TRP A 421 15.36 -10.47 -16.86
CA TRP A 421 15.67 -11.84 -16.43
C TRP A 421 15.26 -12.87 -17.48
N GLU A 422 14.21 -12.61 -18.28
CA GLU A 422 13.82 -13.50 -19.38
C GLU A 422 14.89 -13.51 -20.49
N GLU A 423 15.45 -12.36 -20.88
CA GLU A 423 16.52 -12.28 -21.88
C GLU A 423 17.82 -12.95 -21.43
N LYS A 424 18.09 -12.98 -20.12
CA LYS A 424 19.29 -13.59 -19.53
C LYS A 424 19.08 -15.05 -19.13
N GLU A 425 17.90 -15.61 -19.41
CA GLU A 425 17.49 -16.95 -18.97
C GLU A 425 17.65 -17.17 -17.46
N LEU A 426 17.49 -16.10 -16.68
CA LEU A 426 17.59 -16.12 -15.22
C LEU A 426 16.22 -16.45 -14.57
N PRO A 427 16.22 -17.12 -13.40
CA PRO A 427 14.98 -17.37 -12.68
C PRO A 427 14.30 -16.05 -12.28
N ASN A 428 12.97 -16.06 -12.23
CA ASN A 428 12.22 -14.87 -11.81
C ASN A 428 12.59 -14.51 -10.36
N PRO A 429 13.18 -13.34 -10.10
CA PRO A 429 13.73 -12.98 -8.80
C PRO A 429 12.66 -12.67 -7.74
N TYR A 430 11.40 -12.51 -8.16
CA TYR A 430 10.27 -12.27 -7.26
C TYR A 430 9.58 -13.57 -6.81
N LYS A 431 9.90 -14.72 -7.43
CA LYS A 431 9.37 -16.03 -6.99
C LYS A 431 9.94 -16.41 -5.64
N LEU A 432 9.13 -17.11 -4.85
CA LEU A 432 9.49 -17.51 -3.49
C LEU A 432 10.74 -18.40 -3.47
N GLU A 433 10.80 -19.39 -4.35
CA GLU A 433 11.95 -20.31 -4.48
C GLU A 433 13.24 -19.58 -4.82
N SER A 434 13.21 -18.66 -5.80
CA SER A 434 14.37 -17.85 -6.17
C SER A 434 14.83 -16.96 -5.00
N GLN A 435 13.89 -16.45 -4.21
CA GLN A 435 14.23 -15.66 -3.02
C GLN A 435 14.86 -16.52 -1.91
N VAL A 436 14.51 -17.81 -1.80
CA VAL A 436 15.15 -18.75 -0.86
C VAL A 436 16.61 -18.94 -1.23
N ASP A 437 16.87 -19.25 -2.50
CA ASP A 437 18.24 -19.43 -2.98
C ASP A 437 19.05 -18.14 -2.82
N LEU A 438 18.44 -16.99 -3.11
CA LEU A 438 19.06 -15.68 -2.94
C LEU A 438 19.40 -15.37 -1.48
N LEU A 439 18.52 -15.71 -0.53
CA LEU A 439 18.77 -15.58 0.91
C LEU A 439 19.97 -16.44 1.34
N LEU A 440 20.03 -17.70 0.91
CA LEU A 440 21.12 -18.59 1.26
C LEU A 440 22.45 -18.17 0.62
N SER A 441 22.42 -17.73 -0.65
CA SER A 441 23.58 -17.09 -1.30
C SER A 441 24.01 -15.83 -0.56
N PHE A 442 23.08 -14.97 -0.16
CA PHE A 442 23.39 -13.77 0.62
C PHE A 442 24.10 -14.12 1.93
N CYS A 443 23.60 -15.09 2.70
CA CYS A 443 24.24 -15.56 3.94
C CYS A 443 25.69 -16.04 3.69
N SER A 444 25.90 -16.83 2.64
CA SER A 444 27.22 -17.34 2.28
C SER A 444 28.18 -16.22 1.86
N GLU A 445 27.72 -15.28 1.05
CA GLU A 445 28.53 -14.19 0.48
C GLU A 445 28.94 -13.14 1.53
N ILE A 446 28.13 -12.94 2.58
CA ILE A 446 28.51 -12.09 3.72
C ILE A 446 29.41 -12.81 4.74
N GLY A 447 29.72 -14.09 4.51
CA GLY A 447 30.66 -14.89 5.30
C GLY A 447 30.04 -15.74 6.42
N PHE A 448 28.72 -15.90 6.49
CA PHE A 448 28.10 -16.73 7.53
C PHE A 448 28.14 -18.21 7.16
N SER A 449 28.79 -19.05 7.97
CA SER A 449 28.75 -20.51 7.84
C SER A 449 27.57 -21.14 8.59
N SER A 450 27.03 -20.42 9.59
CA SER A 450 25.86 -20.81 10.36
C SER A 450 24.96 -19.60 10.59
N VAL A 451 23.64 -19.79 10.56
CA VAL A 451 22.68 -18.68 10.73
C VAL A 451 21.49 -19.03 11.61
N VAL A 452 21.01 -18.02 12.35
CA VAL A 452 19.65 -17.98 12.91
C VAL A 452 18.82 -17.06 12.04
N LEU A 453 17.72 -17.57 11.48
CA LEU A 453 16.83 -16.80 10.60
C LEU A 453 15.65 -16.24 11.40
N ILE A 454 15.40 -14.93 11.28
CA ILE A 454 14.27 -14.26 11.95
C ILE A 454 13.41 -13.64 10.86
N GLY A 455 12.23 -14.21 10.63
CA GLY A 455 11.33 -13.78 9.58
C GLY A 455 10.04 -13.18 10.11
N HIS A 456 9.66 -12.02 9.58
CA HIS A 456 8.36 -11.38 9.84
C HIS A 456 7.39 -11.62 8.68
N ASP A 457 6.14 -11.97 9.01
CA ASP A 457 5.06 -12.22 8.03
C ASP A 457 5.48 -13.21 6.93
N ASP A 458 5.44 -12.83 5.64
CA ASP A 458 5.89 -13.69 4.53
C ASP A 458 7.41 -13.93 4.52
N GLY A 459 8.19 -13.07 5.18
CA GLY A 459 9.61 -13.32 5.47
C GLY A 459 9.82 -14.52 6.39
N GLY A 460 8.83 -14.88 7.21
CA GLY A 460 8.83 -16.11 8.01
C GLY A 460 8.65 -17.38 7.18
N LEU A 461 7.77 -17.35 6.17
CA LEU A 461 7.65 -18.44 5.21
C LEU A 461 8.97 -18.64 4.44
N LEU A 462 9.61 -17.54 4.02
CA LEU A 462 10.92 -17.58 3.38
C LEU A 462 11.97 -18.24 4.28
N ALA A 463 11.98 -17.91 5.57
CA ALA A 463 12.91 -18.50 6.55
C ALA A 463 12.70 -20.01 6.72
N LEU A 464 11.44 -20.47 6.79
CA LEU A 464 11.12 -21.90 6.90
C LEU A 464 11.54 -22.67 5.65
N MET A 465 11.28 -22.12 4.46
CA MET A 465 11.67 -22.76 3.21
C MET A 465 13.19 -22.80 3.04
N ALA A 466 13.91 -21.77 3.50
CA ALA A 466 15.37 -21.78 3.53
C ALA A 466 15.92 -22.85 4.48
N ALA A 467 15.31 -23.02 5.65
CA ALA A 467 15.64 -24.09 6.59
C ALA A 467 15.44 -25.48 5.97
N GLN A 468 14.29 -25.72 5.34
CA GLN A 468 14.00 -26.95 4.59
C GLN A 468 14.99 -27.20 3.44
N ARG A 469 15.33 -26.14 2.68
CA ARG A 469 16.26 -26.21 1.54
C ARG A 469 17.65 -26.64 2.00
N VAL A 470 18.15 -26.09 3.10
CA VAL A 470 19.46 -26.46 3.66
C VAL A 470 19.47 -27.92 4.12
N GLN A 471 18.41 -28.41 4.76
CA GLN A 471 18.31 -29.82 5.16
C GLN A 471 18.27 -30.79 3.96
N THR A 472 17.55 -30.41 2.90
CA THR A 472 17.37 -31.28 1.71
C THR A 472 18.58 -31.23 0.77
N SER A 473 19.32 -30.12 0.77
CA SER A 473 20.41 -29.84 -0.17
C SER A 473 21.70 -29.43 0.54
N MET A 474 22.07 -30.15 1.61
CA MET A 474 23.21 -29.84 2.49
C MET A 474 24.55 -29.58 1.77
N ASN A 475 24.72 -30.02 0.52
CA ASN A 475 25.96 -29.85 -0.25
C ASN A 475 25.97 -28.65 -1.21
N TYR A 476 24.84 -27.95 -1.40
CA TYR A 476 24.76 -26.85 -2.37
C TYR A 476 25.08 -25.49 -1.76
N PHE A 477 24.78 -25.29 -0.47
CA PHE A 477 25.05 -24.04 0.25
C PHE A 477 25.97 -24.33 1.43
N ASN A 478 27.04 -23.55 1.60
CA ASN A 478 27.96 -23.65 2.73
C ASN A 478 27.41 -22.92 3.98
N VAL A 479 26.11 -23.08 4.26
CA VAL A 479 25.40 -22.39 5.33
C VAL A 479 24.51 -23.37 6.07
N THR A 480 24.65 -23.45 7.38
CA THR A 480 23.77 -24.25 8.25
C THR A 480 22.73 -23.36 8.94
N VAL A 481 21.49 -23.83 9.07
CA VAL A 481 20.44 -23.10 9.82
C VAL A 481 20.34 -23.69 11.21
N LYS A 482 20.70 -22.91 12.24
CA LYS A 482 20.71 -23.33 13.65
C LYS A 482 19.36 -23.15 14.34
N GLY A 483 18.53 -22.25 13.83
CA GLY A 483 17.20 -22.00 14.38
C GLY A 483 16.41 -20.96 13.58
N VAL A 484 15.10 -20.96 13.76
CA VAL A 484 14.18 -20.05 13.08
C VAL A 484 13.30 -19.33 14.10
N VAL A 485 13.15 -18.01 13.94
CA VAL A 485 12.20 -17.20 14.71
C VAL A 485 11.14 -16.65 13.75
N LEU A 486 9.87 -16.93 14.03
CA LEU A 486 8.71 -16.56 13.23
C LEU A 486 7.94 -15.45 13.94
N LEU A 487 7.88 -14.25 13.34
CA LEU A 487 7.15 -13.10 13.88
C LEU A 487 5.85 -12.88 13.10
N ASN A 488 4.70 -13.08 13.76
CA ASN A 488 3.37 -12.86 13.19
C ASN A 488 3.17 -13.57 11.83
N VAL A 489 3.57 -14.84 11.74
CA VAL A 489 3.57 -15.63 10.50
C VAL A 489 2.30 -16.48 10.40
N SER A 490 1.77 -16.59 9.18
CA SER A 490 0.70 -17.53 8.81
C SER A 490 0.98 -18.13 7.44
N LEU A 491 0.92 -19.47 7.33
CA LEU A 491 1.20 -20.20 6.10
C LEU A 491 0.01 -20.25 5.12
N SER A 492 -1.17 -19.85 5.58
CA SER A 492 -2.43 -19.94 4.81
C SER A 492 -3.03 -18.56 4.50
N ARG A 493 -2.28 -17.48 4.81
CA ARG A 493 -2.77 -16.10 4.64
C ARG A 493 -2.51 -15.59 3.23
N GLU A 494 -3.54 -14.98 2.64
CA GLU A 494 -3.42 -14.23 1.40
C GLU A 494 -2.88 -12.80 1.68
N LEU A 495 -1.70 -12.47 1.16
CA LEU A 495 -1.08 -11.14 1.33
C LEU A 495 -1.80 -10.03 0.57
N VAL A 496 -2.41 -10.38 -0.57
CA VAL A 496 -3.12 -9.45 -1.46
C VAL A 496 -4.58 -9.88 -1.59
N PRO A 497 -5.57 -9.09 -1.13
CA PRO A 497 -6.98 -9.46 -1.18
C PRO A 497 -7.40 -9.98 -2.57
N SER A 498 -8.20 -11.04 -2.62
CA SER A 498 -8.47 -11.77 -3.86
C SER A 498 -9.05 -10.89 -4.99
N PHE A 499 -9.84 -9.86 -4.67
CA PHE A 499 -10.34 -8.90 -5.65
C PHE A 499 -9.22 -8.02 -6.25
N ALA A 500 -8.22 -7.65 -5.44
CA ALA A 500 -7.07 -6.89 -5.89
C ALA A 500 -6.19 -7.75 -6.81
N ARG A 501 -6.03 -9.04 -6.49
CA ARG A 501 -5.36 -10.00 -7.38
C ARG A 501 -6.04 -10.08 -8.75
N ILE A 502 -7.37 -10.19 -8.80
CA ILE A 502 -8.13 -10.18 -10.07
C ILE A 502 -7.82 -8.91 -10.88
N LEU A 503 -7.79 -7.74 -10.24
CA LEU A 503 -7.44 -6.48 -10.89
C LEU A 503 -5.99 -6.48 -11.41
N LEU A 504 -5.05 -7.04 -10.66
CA LEU A 504 -3.63 -7.17 -11.06
C LEU A 504 -3.43 -8.15 -12.22
N HIS A 505 -4.28 -9.15 -12.39
CA HIS A 505 -4.24 -10.05 -13.55
C HIS A 505 -4.87 -9.44 -14.82
N THR A 506 -5.59 -8.32 -14.72
CA THR A 506 -6.21 -7.65 -15.89
C THR A 506 -5.27 -6.62 -16.53
N SER A 507 -5.54 -6.27 -17.79
CA SER A 507 -4.81 -5.19 -18.50
C SER A 507 -4.96 -3.81 -17.84
N LEU A 508 -5.98 -3.60 -16.99
CA LEU A 508 -6.17 -2.38 -16.19
C LEU A 508 -5.11 -2.24 -15.09
N GLY A 509 -4.54 -3.35 -14.60
CA GLY A 509 -3.44 -3.34 -13.64
C GLY A 509 -2.16 -2.73 -14.20
N LYS A 510 -1.94 -2.83 -15.51
CA LYS A 510 -0.65 -2.55 -16.15
C LYS A 510 -0.29 -1.08 -16.33
N LYS A 511 -1.22 -0.11 -16.34
CA LYS A 511 -0.86 1.24 -16.84
C LYS A 511 -1.10 2.48 -15.98
N HIS A 512 -2.19 2.71 -15.24
CA HIS A 512 -2.31 3.99 -14.49
C HIS A 512 -3.14 3.98 -13.21
N LEU A 513 -4.11 3.06 -13.06
CA LEU A 513 -5.05 3.11 -11.93
C LEU A 513 -4.44 2.54 -10.64
N VAL A 514 -3.74 1.42 -10.75
CA VAL A 514 -3.11 0.71 -9.62
C VAL A 514 -1.98 1.53 -9.00
N ARG A 515 -1.15 2.18 -9.84
CA ARG A 515 -0.05 3.06 -9.38
C ARG A 515 -0.52 4.20 -8.48
N SER A 516 -1.66 4.83 -8.80
CA SER A 516 -2.20 5.93 -7.99
C SER A 516 -2.92 5.46 -6.73
N LEU A 517 -3.59 4.30 -6.76
CA LEU A 517 -4.32 3.77 -5.60
C LEU A 517 -3.39 3.13 -4.57
N LEU A 518 -2.36 2.42 -5.02
CA LEU A 518 -1.36 1.80 -4.15
C LEU A 518 -0.51 2.86 -3.44
N ARG A 519 -0.17 3.98 -4.10
CA ARG A 519 0.73 5.00 -3.53
C ARG A 519 0.13 5.83 -2.39
N THR A 520 -1.19 5.99 -2.31
CA THR A 520 -1.80 6.96 -1.39
C THR A 520 -2.71 6.34 -0.33
N GLU A 521 -3.67 5.51 -0.72
CA GLU A 521 -4.76 5.07 0.17
C GLU A 521 -4.53 3.65 0.70
N ILE A 522 -4.10 2.72 -0.15
CA ILE A 522 -3.96 1.31 0.24
C ILE A 522 -2.82 1.13 1.24
N THR A 523 -1.64 1.74 1.00
CA THR A 523 -0.52 1.70 1.96
C THR A 523 -0.90 2.31 3.31
N GLN A 524 -1.66 3.41 3.33
CA GLN A 524 -2.08 4.02 4.59
C GLN A 524 -3.07 3.15 5.37
N VAL A 525 -4.03 2.53 4.69
CA VAL A 525 -5.01 1.65 5.33
C VAL A 525 -4.37 0.37 5.83
N VAL A 526 -3.48 -0.24 5.04
CA VAL A 526 -2.75 -1.46 5.44
C VAL A 526 -1.83 -1.17 6.63
N ASN A 527 -1.06 -0.08 6.57
CA ASN A 527 -0.19 0.30 7.69
C ASN A 527 -1.00 0.62 8.95
N ARG A 528 -2.14 1.32 8.86
CA ARG A 528 -2.98 1.58 10.04
C ARG A 528 -3.57 0.30 10.66
N ARG A 529 -3.87 -0.72 9.86
CA ARG A 529 -4.36 -2.02 10.37
C ARG A 529 -3.24 -2.89 10.95
N ALA A 530 -2.02 -2.71 10.45
CA ALA A 530 -0.87 -3.45 10.95
C ALA A 530 -0.49 -3.05 12.39
N TRP A 531 -0.81 -1.83 12.81
CA TRP A 531 -0.51 -1.34 14.17
C TRP A 531 -1.68 -1.57 15.12
N TYR A 532 -1.40 -2.08 16.32
CA TYR A 532 -2.35 -2.04 17.43
C TYR A 532 -2.44 -0.63 18.01
N ASP A 533 -1.28 -0.04 18.34
CA ASP A 533 -1.21 1.33 18.85
C ASP A 533 -0.98 2.32 17.70
N SER A 534 -2.08 2.86 17.18
CA SER A 534 -2.03 3.84 16.08
C SER A 534 -1.27 5.13 16.40
N THR A 535 -1.00 5.43 17.68
CA THR A 535 -0.25 6.64 18.09
C THR A 535 1.22 6.54 17.73
N LYS A 536 1.77 5.32 17.67
CA LYS A 536 3.15 5.04 17.29
C LYS A 536 3.38 5.10 15.78
N LEU A 537 2.31 5.09 14.97
CA LEU A 537 2.39 5.35 13.53
C LEU A 537 2.52 6.86 13.27
N THR A 538 3.69 7.41 13.57
CA THR A 538 3.97 8.83 13.39
C THR A 538 4.11 9.20 11.90
N PRO A 539 4.00 10.49 11.53
CA PRO A 539 4.23 10.93 10.15
C PRO A 539 5.61 10.54 9.60
N GLU A 540 6.63 10.49 10.46
CA GLU A 540 8.00 10.08 10.12
C GLU A 540 8.03 8.59 9.78
N VAL A 541 7.43 7.73 10.62
CA VAL A 541 7.31 6.29 10.36
C VAL A 541 6.54 6.06 9.05
N LEU A 542 5.43 6.77 8.85
CA LEU A 542 4.65 6.67 7.62
C LEU A 542 5.47 7.11 6.39
N THR A 543 6.36 8.09 6.53
CA THR A 543 7.26 8.53 5.46
C THR A 543 8.29 7.47 5.13
N LEU A 544 8.84 6.76 6.13
CA LEU A 544 9.75 5.62 5.91
C LEU A 544 9.07 4.51 5.09
N TYR A 545 7.85 4.12 5.44
CA TYR A 545 7.10 3.11 4.68
C TYR A 545 6.67 3.58 3.28
N LYS A 546 6.61 4.89 3.05
CA LYS A 546 6.30 5.47 1.72
C LYS A 546 7.55 5.65 0.84
N ALA A 547 8.72 5.79 1.44
CA ALA A 547 9.96 6.08 0.71
C ALA A 547 10.28 5.03 -0.38
N PRO A 548 10.14 3.70 -0.16
CA PRO A 548 10.39 2.69 -1.20
C PRO A 548 9.47 2.84 -2.42
N LEU A 549 8.26 3.39 -2.24
CA LEU A 549 7.30 3.65 -3.32
C LEU A 549 7.67 4.87 -4.19
N SER A 550 8.83 5.47 -3.94
CA SER A 550 9.39 6.54 -4.77
C SER A 550 10.58 6.07 -5.63
N VAL A 551 11.06 4.84 -5.43
CA VAL A 551 12.15 4.24 -6.22
C VAL A 551 11.62 3.80 -7.59
N GLU A 552 12.35 4.06 -8.67
CA GLU A 552 11.93 3.61 -10.00
C GLU A 552 11.75 2.09 -10.04
N GLY A 553 10.71 1.60 -10.74
CA GLY A 553 10.42 0.17 -10.83
C GLY A 553 9.61 -0.40 -9.67
N TRP A 554 9.27 0.39 -8.64
CA TRP A 554 8.49 -0.09 -7.50
C TRP A 554 7.13 -0.66 -7.91
N ASP A 555 6.45 -0.02 -8.87
CA ASP A 555 5.10 -0.40 -9.28
C ASP A 555 5.10 -1.67 -10.13
N GLU A 556 6.09 -1.82 -11.00
CA GLU A 556 6.30 -3.03 -11.79
C GLU A 556 6.70 -4.22 -10.89
N ALA A 557 7.60 -4.02 -9.94
CA ALA A 557 8.00 -5.06 -8.99
C ALA A 557 6.81 -5.49 -8.11
N LEU A 558 6.06 -4.53 -7.56
CA LEU A 558 4.88 -4.82 -6.75
C LEU A 558 3.78 -5.53 -7.54
N HIS A 559 3.65 -5.23 -8.83
CA HIS A 559 2.72 -5.93 -9.72
C HIS A 559 3.14 -7.39 -9.94
N GLU A 560 4.43 -7.66 -10.14
CA GLU A 560 4.94 -9.03 -10.27
C GLU A 560 4.80 -9.82 -8.96
N ILE A 561 5.18 -9.23 -7.82
CA ILE A 561 4.97 -9.81 -6.48
C ILE A 561 3.48 -10.10 -6.26
N GLY A 562 2.60 -9.16 -6.62
CA GLY A 562 1.15 -9.32 -6.47
C GLY A 562 0.56 -10.46 -7.30
N LYS A 563 1.08 -10.72 -8.51
CA LYS A 563 0.69 -11.89 -9.32
C LYS A 563 1.13 -13.21 -8.69
N LEU A 564 2.28 -13.22 -8.02
CA LEU A 564 2.86 -14.39 -7.37
C LEU A 564 2.31 -14.60 -5.95
N SER A 565 1.47 -13.70 -5.44
CA SER A 565 0.91 -13.78 -4.08
C SER A 565 0.18 -15.09 -3.78
N SER A 566 -0.36 -15.79 -4.77
CA SER A 566 -0.95 -17.12 -4.55
C SER A 566 0.08 -18.18 -4.17
N GLU A 567 1.35 -18.04 -4.57
CA GLU A 567 2.44 -18.97 -4.19
C GLU A 567 2.80 -18.86 -2.71
N THR A 568 2.50 -17.72 -2.06
CA THR A 568 2.69 -17.53 -0.62
C THR A 568 1.60 -18.20 0.23
N ILE A 569 0.53 -18.70 -0.40
CA ILE A 569 -0.54 -19.44 0.26
C ILE A 569 -0.25 -20.92 0.09
N LEU A 570 0.19 -21.57 1.15
CA LEU A 570 0.37 -23.01 1.13
C LEU A 570 -0.96 -23.73 1.33
N SER A 571 -1.19 -24.78 0.55
CA SER A 571 -2.24 -25.75 0.87
C SER A 571 -1.93 -26.43 2.22
N ASP A 572 -2.95 -26.90 2.94
CA ASP A 572 -2.74 -27.53 4.25
C ASP A 572 -1.71 -28.67 4.19
N LYS A 573 -1.72 -29.45 3.11
CA LYS A 573 -0.75 -30.53 2.86
C LYS A 573 0.67 -30.01 2.69
N ASN A 574 0.86 -28.94 1.91
CA ASN A 574 2.20 -28.36 1.69
C ASN A 574 2.72 -27.68 2.95
N ALA A 575 1.84 -27.03 3.72
CA ALA A 575 2.19 -26.45 5.00
C ALA A 575 2.63 -27.52 6.01
N GLU A 576 1.88 -28.62 6.11
CA GLU A 576 2.27 -29.76 6.96
C GLU A 576 3.59 -30.38 6.53
N SER A 577 3.79 -30.61 5.22
CA SER A 577 5.05 -31.12 4.70
C SER A 577 6.24 -30.20 4.98
N LEU A 578 6.06 -28.87 4.88
CA LEU A 578 7.09 -27.89 5.21
C LEU A 578 7.44 -27.93 6.70
N LEU A 579 6.43 -27.92 7.56
CA LEU A 579 6.63 -27.95 9.02
C LEU A 579 7.27 -29.26 9.49
N GLN A 580 6.92 -30.39 8.86
CA GLN A 580 7.55 -31.69 9.11
C GLN A 580 9.01 -31.70 8.66
N ALA A 581 9.34 -31.11 7.51
CA ALA A 581 10.72 -31.09 7.04
C ALA A 581 11.66 -30.36 8.01
N VAL A 582 11.18 -29.31 8.68
CA VAL A 582 11.97 -28.51 9.64
C VAL A 582 11.82 -28.98 11.09
N GLU A 583 11.33 -30.20 11.34
CA GLU A 583 11.02 -30.69 12.70
C GLU A 583 12.24 -30.71 13.64
N ASP A 584 13.43 -30.98 13.08
CA ASP A 584 14.69 -31.04 13.83
C ASP A 584 15.29 -29.66 14.15
N ILE A 585 14.75 -28.59 13.57
CA ILE A 585 15.27 -27.24 13.75
C ILE A 585 14.50 -26.57 14.90
N PRO A 586 15.18 -25.99 15.90
CA PRO A 586 14.52 -25.21 16.93
C PRO A 586 13.75 -24.02 16.33
N VAL A 587 12.47 -23.88 16.67
CA VAL A 587 11.62 -22.79 16.19
C VAL A 587 11.04 -21.97 17.35
N LEU A 588 11.13 -20.65 17.27
CA LEU A 588 10.41 -19.74 18.17
C LEU A 588 9.31 -19.01 17.38
N VAL A 589 8.06 -19.15 17.80
CA VAL A 589 6.92 -18.42 17.24
C VAL A 589 6.58 -17.28 18.18
N ILE A 590 6.58 -16.05 17.67
CA ILE A 590 6.18 -14.85 18.40
C ILE A 590 5.00 -14.20 17.67
N ALA A 591 3.94 -13.86 18.38
CA ALA A 591 2.77 -13.22 17.81
C ALA A 591 2.33 -12.01 18.66
N GLY A 592 1.87 -10.96 18.00
CA GLY A 592 1.10 -9.91 18.67
C GLY A 592 -0.28 -10.42 19.04
N ALA A 593 -0.69 -10.27 20.30
CA ALA A 593 -1.97 -10.80 20.75
C ALA A 593 -3.17 -10.08 20.09
N GLU A 594 -2.98 -8.83 19.70
CA GLU A 594 -4.00 -7.96 19.08
C GLU A 594 -3.74 -7.68 17.60
N ASP A 595 -2.97 -8.56 16.93
CA ASP A 595 -2.74 -8.48 15.49
C ASP A 595 -4.05 -8.67 14.69
N SER A 596 -4.41 -7.65 13.91
CA SER A 596 -5.62 -7.62 13.09
C SER A 596 -5.46 -8.31 11.72
N LEU A 597 -4.21 -8.57 11.31
CA LEU A 597 -3.85 -9.17 10.02
C LEU A 597 -3.59 -10.67 10.14
N VAL A 598 -2.87 -11.09 11.19
CA VAL A 598 -2.61 -12.50 11.51
C VAL A 598 -3.14 -12.81 12.89
N SER A 599 -4.23 -13.57 12.97
CA SER A 599 -4.83 -13.91 14.26
C SER A 599 -3.89 -14.77 15.11
N LEU A 600 -3.83 -14.51 16.42
CA LEU A 600 -3.09 -15.32 17.38
C LEU A 600 -3.44 -16.82 17.29
N LYS A 601 -4.71 -17.16 17.01
CA LYS A 601 -5.16 -18.54 16.81
C LYS A 601 -4.47 -19.23 15.64
N SER A 602 -4.20 -18.52 14.55
CA SER A 602 -3.46 -19.06 13.41
C SER A 602 -2.01 -19.37 13.79
N CYS A 603 -1.35 -18.49 14.55
CA CYS A 603 0.01 -18.75 15.03
C CYS A 603 0.05 -19.91 16.02
N GLN A 604 -0.95 -20.03 16.90
CA GLN A 604 -1.12 -21.18 17.81
C GLN A 604 -1.28 -22.50 17.06
N ALA A 605 -2.14 -22.53 16.04
CA ALA A 605 -2.35 -23.72 15.24
C ALA A 605 -1.06 -24.15 14.51
N MET A 606 -0.32 -23.19 13.94
CA MET A 606 0.98 -23.47 13.31
C MET A 606 2.01 -23.99 14.33
N ALA A 607 2.16 -23.32 15.48
CA ALA A 607 3.09 -23.74 16.53
C ALA A 607 2.77 -25.15 17.05
N SER A 608 1.48 -25.51 17.20
CA SER A 608 1.08 -26.84 17.67
C SER A 608 1.50 -27.99 16.75
N LYS A 609 1.80 -27.70 15.47
CA LYS A 609 2.29 -28.69 14.50
C LYS A 609 3.82 -28.84 14.49
N LEU A 610 4.55 -27.99 15.19
CA LEU A 610 6.02 -28.02 15.28
C LEU A 610 6.44 -28.68 16.59
N VAL A 611 7.21 -29.77 16.49
CA VAL A 611 7.68 -30.56 17.65
C VAL A 611 8.63 -29.74 18.55
N ASN A 612 9.58 -29.02 17.95
CA ASN A 612 10.58 -28.22 18.66
C ASN A 612 10.25 -26.73 18.68
N SER A 613 8.98 -26.39 18.93
CA SER A 613 8.54 -25.00 18.96
C SER A 613 8.20 -24.44 20.34
N ARG A 614 8.43 -23.14 20.50
CA ARG A 614 7.88 -22.34 21.60
C ARG A 614 7.03 -21.22 21.03
N LEU A 615 5.84 -21.00 21.60
CA LEU A 615 5.01 -19.84 21.28
C LEU A 615 5.11 -18.78 22.38
N VAL A 616 5.29 -17.53 22.00
CA VAL A 616 5.22 -16.35 22.87
C VAL A 616 4.22 -15.35 22.28
N ALA A 617 3.23 -14.95 23.07
CA ALA A 617 2.30 -13.88 22.68
C ALA A 617 2.68 -12.58 23.39
N ILE A 618 2.81 -11.48 22.64
CA ILE A 618 3.08 -10.14 23.19
C ILE A 618 1.75 -9.39 23.26
N SER A 619 1.32 -9.07 24.48
CA SER A 619 0.10 -8.27 24.70
C SER A 619 0.36 -6.79 24.41
N GLY A 620 -0.68 -6.10 23.92
CA GLY A 620 -0.61 -4.70 23.49
C GLY A 620 0.18 -4.53 22.19
N CYS A 621 0.21 -5.55 21.33
CA CYS A 621 1.04 -5.57 20.13
C CYS A 621 0.25 -6.07 18.92
N GLY A 622 0.36 -5.35 17.81
CA GLY A 622 -0.25 -5.72 16.54
C GLY A 622 0.68 -6.57 15.67
N HIS A 623 0.65 -6.31 14.37
CA HIS A 623 1.34 -7.09 13.35
C HIS A 623 2.85 -6.84 13.30
N LEU A 624 3.34 -5.71 13.83
CA LEU A 624 4.72 -5.24 13.67
C LEU A 624 5.45 -5.19 15.02
N PRO A 625 5.70 -6.33 15.72
CA PRO A 625 6.30 -6.32 17.05
C PRO A 625 7.68 -5.67 17.13
N HIS A 626 8.45 -5.72 16.02
CA HIS A 626 9.76 -5.09 15.91
C HIS A 626 9.70 -3.56 15.83
N GLU A 627 8.53 -3.01 15.53
CA GLU A 627 8.26 -1.57 15.51
C GLU A 627 7.47 -1.12 16.75
N GLU A 628 6.41 -1.86 17.13
CA GLU A 628 5.52 -1.46 18.22
C GLU A 628 6.09 -1.79 19.61
N CYS A 629 6.69 -2.97 19.74
CA CYS A 629 7.05 -3.56 21.03
C CYS A 629 8.50 -4.12 21.02
N PRO A 630 9.51 -3.35 20.59
CA PRO A 630 10.86 -3.86 20.37
C PRO A 630 11.51 -4.44 21.63
N LYS A 631 11.27 -3.83 22.80
CA LYS A 631 11.80 -4.34 24.08
C LYS A 631 11.22 -5.70 24.46
N ALA A 632 9.90 -5.87 24.32
CA ALA A 632 9.23 -7.14 24.61
C ALA A 632 9.64 -8.23 23.61
N LEU A 633 9.81 -7.84 22.34
CA LEU A 633 10.31 -8.74 21.30
C LEU A 633 11.72 -9.24 21.62
N LEU A 634 12.66 -8.34 21.96
CA LEU A 634 14.03 -8.70 22.34
C LEU A 634 14.05 -9.64 23.56
N ALA A 635 13.26 -9.33 24.60
CA ALA A 635 13.15 -10.16 25.79
C ALA A 635 12.63 -11.59 25.50
N ALA A 636 11.77 -11.74 24.47
CA ALA A 636 11.30 -13.05 24.03
C ALA A 636 12.34 -13.81 23.19
N MET A 637 13.12 -13.10 22.37
CA MET A 637 14.06 -13.70 21.41
C MET A 637 15.40 -14.09 22.03
N LEU A 638 15.98 -13.24 22.88
CA LEU A 638 17.35 -13.41 23.38
C LEU A 638 17.56 -14.73 24.15
N PRO A 639 16.67 -15.18 25.06
CA PRO A 639 16.86 -16.46 25.74
C PRO A 639 16.83 -17.65 24.79
N PHE A 640 16.09 -17.56 23.67
CA PHE A 640 16.08 -18.59 22.65
C PHE A 640 17.40 -18.59 21.87
N ILE A 641 17.82 -17.42 21.39
CA ILE A 641 19.06 -17.26 20.62
C ILE A 641 20.26 -17.68 21.45
N ASN A 642 20.42 -17.19 22.68
CA ASN A 642 21.56 -17.52 23.53
C ASN A 642 21.67 -19.03 23.82
N ARG A 643 20.55 -19.74 23.92
CA ARG A 643 20.57 -21.22 24.06
C ARG A 643 21.07 -21.93 22.81
N LEU A 644 20.76 -21.41 21.62
CA LEU A 644 21.32 -21.94 20.37
C LEU A 644 22.82 -21.71 20.29
N LEU A 645 23.29 -20.54 20.73
CA LEU A 645 24.72 -20.20 20.77
C LEU A 645 25.49 -21.10 21.74
N SER A 646 24.96 -21.32 22.96
CA SER A 646 25.62 -22.20 23.94
C SER A 646 25.64 -23.67 23.52
N ALA A 647 24.60 -24.13 22.79
CA ALA A 647 24.55 -25.50 22.30
C ALA A 647 25.63 -25.78 21.24
N SER A 648 25.95 -24.78 20.39
CA SER A 648 27.03 -24.92 19.40
C SER A 648 28.42 -25.06 20.02
N GLU A 649 28.72 -24.33 21.10
CA GLU A 649 30.03 -24.39 21.77
C GLU A 649 30.29 -25.77 22.40
N SER A 650 29.24 -26.44 22.88
CA SER A 650 29.33 -27.78 23.47
C SER A 650 29.52 -28.93 22.47
N GLN A 651 29.27 -28.70 21.17
CA GLN A 651 29.49 -29.69 20.10
C GLN A 651 30.88 -29.58 19.46
N SER A 652 31.62 -28.50 19.75
CA SER A 652 32.98 -28.25 19.27
C SER A 652 34.09 -28.61 20.27
N GLN A 653 33.73 -29.06 21.47
CA GLN A 653 34.63 -29.66 22.47
C GLN A 653 34.44 -31.18 22.47
#